data_AF-A0A7W8YSY0-F1
#
_entry.id   AF-A0A7W8YSY0-F1
#
_cell.length_a   1.000
_cell.length_b   1.000
_cell.length_c   1.000
_cell.angle_alpha   90.00
_cell.angle_beta   90.00
_cell.angle_gamma   90.00
#
_symmetry.space_group_name_H-M   'P 1'
#
loop_
_entity.id
_entity.type
_entity.pdbx_description
1 polymer ?
#
loop_
_entity_poly.entity_id
_entity_poly.type
_entity_poly.pdbx_seq_one_letter_code
_entity_poly.pdbx_strand_id
1 'polypeptide(L)'
;MNHLSKCAVTAIFSIVALGANAQNLAHKIPADAKAVVTLKGDNLIELMSVKEFNTTFLGKKMLEKMPESVKGQTKTIADFGINLASVFYYYNQSNDSVSYNCVLAPVNNSGQIDDLFKQSDKKFTRNDQLRSFYNHDSTEVVIWNNEMLLFVKSSGKEAYFSRPEVSKRLGLPVTKDYSLTDSATTVAEPAYRGLDYTKDADSAITATEPYLEETVPVKKKKAVLRKHKSGRHNLPKHKISKKYPKRKKIKKAISIDEQPLKEESYAIIDTTNSDIIIDENAPVSAYGQDIEIDTATVNANKRIVAIKNKEVVSWTKKMISGFFAKDNHSSILSNKDFVKSIDEKAEVTAWLANTEKAMLDFMPAAIFKGINFLNGYGSANVKLYLEKNAIRIGSSITLSNEMAEAFIKINKRKVNKKFLNYVNEDKLTGYMAYALDTKAYLQEYPKLMNRMYGSIYKDEADMATDLFSLLLDEEAVSKVIKGDALFIFNGLKQNEVTYKTYEYNEDNFEKDTVTKTKKETSPDFLLMISTEDTRLLNKLIAYGVKKNVVKNQQGYYEIFTSKTPMPVYFAIHEGIIFVGTNVDEIKQIVSNRYQAKVSAKHRDAILKSNFSAYFSSKRLAGKIPENELTNPVQLIRTNKLLNSLGDIYLKSNQIKGIVFSGEISMDIPAKEQNALKYLFSIAEDVEK
;
A
#
# COMPACT_ATOMS: atom_id res chain seq x y z
N MET A 1 64.28 5.63 19.52
CA MET A 1 63.84 4.65 20.53
C MET A 1 63.21 5.41 21.68
N ASN A 2 62.03 4.95 22.08
CA ASN A 2 61.46 4.99 23.43
C ASN A 2 60.49 6.11 23.84
N HIS A 3 59.20 5.72 23.72
CA HIS A 3 58.09 5.89 24.68
C HIS A 3 57.66 7.33 25.03
N LEU A 4 56.51 7.86 24.59
CA LEU A 4 55.11 7.38 24.68
C LEU A 4 54.63 7.22 26.14
N SER A 5 53.75 8.16 26.53
CA SER A 5 52.74 8.13 27.62
C SER A 5 53.10 8.63 29.04
N LYS A 6 52.46 9.74 29.43
CA LYS A 6 51.50 9.91 30.57
C LYS A 6 51.24 11.42 30.78
N CYS A 7 50.23 11.99 30.11
CA CYS A 7 48.82 12.13 30.54
C CYS A 7 48.56 13.28 31.52
N ALA A 8 48.05 14.41 30.99
CA ALA A 8 46.92 15.21 31.50
C ALA A 8 46.96 16.64 30.93
N VAL A 9 46.66 16.79 29.63
CA VAL A 9 46.15 18.07 29.11
C VAL A 9 44.65 17.99 29.23
N THR A 10 44.18 18.32 30.44
CA THR A 10 42.78 18.48 30.79
C THR A 10 42.49 19.97 30.80
N ALA A 11 41.38 20.37 30.18
CA ALA A 11 40.84 21.72 30.10
C ALA A 11 41.55 22.68 29.13
N ILE A 12 41.15 22.64 27.86
CA ILE A 12 40.71 23.77 27.01
C ILE A 12 40.44 23.14 25.63
N PHE A 13 39.36 22.38 25.50
CA PHE A 13 38.77 21.97 24.21
C PHE A 13 37.33 21.46 24.43
N SER A 14 36.54 22.18 25.24
CA SER A 14 35.18 21.77 25.60
C SER A 14 34.19 22.92 25.65
N ILE A 15 34.36 23.97 24.84
CA ILE A 15 33.34 25.02 24.67
C ILE A 15 33.36 25.56 23.23
N VAL A 16 33.09 24.72 22.22
CA VAL A 16 32.57 25.17 20.90
C VAL A 16 31.53 24.19 20.29
N ALA A 17 31.32 22.98 20.82
CA ALA A 17 30.33 22.05 20.28
C ALA A 17 28.92 22.12 20.93
N LEU A 18 28.57 23.21 21.62
CA LEU A 18 27.24 23.40 22.23
C LEU A 18 26.33 24.39 21.49
N GLY A 19 26.78 24.97 20.37
CA GLY A 19 26.00 25.96 19.61
C GLY A 19 25.06 25.40 18.53
N ALA A 20 25.22 24.14 18.10
CA ALA A 20 24.42 23.56 17.00
C ALA A 20 23.34 22.55 17.45
N ASN A 21 23.42 22.04 18.69
CA ASN A 21 22.48 21.04 19.21
C ASN A 21 21.27 21.63 19.97
N ALA A 22 21.30 22.93 20.31
CA ALA A 22 20.24 23.57 21.10
C ALA A 22 18.94 23.85 20.30
N GLN A 23 18.94 23.71 18.98
CA GLN A 23 17.75 23.93 18.14
C GLN A 23 17.08 22.64 17.66
N ASN A 24 17.72 21.47 17.83
CA ASN A 24 17.09 20.22 17.46
C ASN A 24 16.15 19.76 18.59
N LEU A 25 14.85 19.90 18.36
CA LEU A 25 13.82 19.62 19.35
C LEU A 25 13.46 18.12 19.48
N ALA A 26 14.15 17.19 18.80
CA ALA A 26 13.89 15.75 18.93
C ALA A 26 13.99 15.27 20.38
N HIS A 27 14.88 15.86 21.17
CA HIS A 27 15.05 15.53 22.58
C HIS A 27 13.78 15.79 23.42
N LYS A 28 12.90 16.69 22.99
CA LYS A 28 11.61 16.99 23.64
C LYS A 28 10.49 16.01 23.27
N ILE A 29 10.67 15.20 22.23
CA ILE A 29 9.67 14.20 21.83
C ILE A 29 9.77 13.00 22.79
N PRO A 30 8.67 12.55 23.40
CA PRO A 30 8.70 11.39 24.30
C PRO A 30 9.05 10.07 23.62
N ALA A 31 9.73 9.19 24.36
CA ALA A 31 10.22 7.89 23.89
C ALA A 31 9.11 6.93 23.42
N ASP A 32 7.89 7.11 23.93
CA ASP A 32 6.73 6.27 23.64
C ASP A 32 5.86 6.81 22.50
N ALA A 33 6.32 7.86 21.79
CA ALA A 33 5.67 8.35 20.58
C ALA A 33 5.42 7.21 19.57
N LYS A 34 4.23 7.19 18.98
CA LYS A 34 3.77 6.14 18.05
C LYS A 34 4.13 6.45 16.61
N ALA A 35 4.25 7.74 16.28
CA ALA A 35 4.66 8.23 14.99
C ALA A 35 5.52 9.49 15.19
N VAL A 36 6.52 9.68 14.33
CA VAL A 36 7.30 10.91 14.24
C VAL A 36 7.56 11.24 12.78
N VAL A 37 7.22 12.45 12.36
CA VAL A 37 7.61 13.02 11.07
C VAL A 37 8.62 14.12 11.34
N THR A 38 9.78 14.02 10.69
CA THR A 38 10.86 14.99 10.73
C THR A 38 10.89 15.72 9.40
N LEU A 39 10.92 17.04 9.42
CA LEU A 39 10.99 17.91 8.24
C LEU A 39 12.21 18.83 8.39
N LYS A 40 13.14 18.75 7.44
CA LYS A 40 14.38 19.54 7.44
C LYS A 40 14.20 20.85 6.69
N GLY A 41 13.99 21.92 7.44
CA GLY A 41 13.70 23.24 6.89
C GLY A 41 14.87 23.84 6.11
N ASP A 42 16.11 23.65 6.58
CA ASP A 42 17.35 24.02 5.88
C ASP A 42 17.41 23.43 4.47
N ASN A 43 17.24 22.11 4.34
CA ASN A 43 17.26 21.43 3.04
C ASN A 43 16.17 21.98 2.10
N LEU A 44 15.00 22.36 2.61
CA LEU A 44 13.92 22.91 1.80
C LEU A 44 14.18 24.36 1.37
N ILE A 45 14.75 25.19 2.25
CA ILE A 45 15.06 26.60 1.94
C ILE A 45 16.19 26.70 0.91
N GLU A 46 17.12 25.73 0.89
CA GLU A 46 18.12 25.62 -0.18
C GLU A 46 17.48 25.40 -1.57
N LEU A 47 16.32 24.73 -1.63
CA LEU A 47 15.62 24.42 -2.88
C LEU A 47 14.59 25.51 -3.26
N MET A 48 14.02 26.20 -2.28
CA MET A 48 13.00 27.22 -2.50
C MET A 48 13.07 28.29 -1.41
N SER A 49 13.26 29.54 -1.82
CA SER A 49 13.26 30.65 -0.86
C SER A 49 11.88 30.84 -0.24
N VAL A 50 11.83 31.41 0.97
CA VAL A 50 10.57 31.72 1.67
C VAL A 50 9.65 32.62 0.82
N LYS A 51 10.23 33.56 0.08
CA LYS A 51 9.47 34.45 -0.81
C LYS A 51 8.80 33.67 -1.94
N GLU A 52 9.50 32.71 -2.54
CA GLU A 52 8.94 31.83 -3.58
C GLU A 52 7.87 30.91 -2.99
N PHE A 53 8.10 30.32 -1.82
CA PHE A 53 7.12 29.45 -1.15
C PHE A 53 5.77 30.15 -0.97
N ASN A 54 5.76 31.42 -0.56
CA ASN A 54 4.52 32.21 -0.41
C ASN A 54 3.69 32.34 -1.70
N THR A 55 4.31 32.17 -2.87
CA THR A 55 3.62 32.26 -4.17
C THR A 55 3.01 30.94 -4.62
N THR A 56 3.40 29.82 -4.01
CA THR A 56 2.81 28.49 -4.24
C THR A 56 1.36 28.45 -3.75
N PHE A 57 0.57 27.49 -4.25
CA PHE A 57 -0.78 27.25 -3.74
C PHE A 57 -0.84 27.09 -2.19
N LEU A 58 0.05 26.27 -1.61
CA LEU A 58 0.07 26.07 -0.14
C LEU A 58 0.45 27.36 0.58
N GLY A 59 1.46 28.08 0.08
CA GLY A 59 1.84 29.38 0.62
C GLY A 59 0.68 30.36 0.63
N LYS A 60 0.02 30.56 -0.53
CA LYS A 60 -1.17 31.41 -0.66
C LYS A 60 -2.28 31.01 0.30
N LYS A 61 -2.61 29.73 0.39
CA LYS A 61 -3.64 29.23 1.32
C LYS A 61 -3.29 29.46 2.79
N MET A 62 -2.00 29.41 3.15
CA MET A 62 -1.55 29.79 4.48
C MET A 62 -1.68 31.30 4.73
N LEU A 63 -1.33 32.13 3.74
CA LEU A 63 -1.49 33.59 3.82
C LEU A 63 -2.98 33.99 3.87
N GLU A 64 -3.86 33.31 3.14
CA GLU A 64 -5.31 33.57 3.11
C GLU A 64 -5.98 33.34 4.47
N LYS A 65 -5.47 32.37 5.25
CA LYS A 65 -5.96 32.09 6.60
C LYS A 65 -5.47 33.08 7.66
N MET A 66 -4.68 34.08 7.28
CA MET A 66 -4.28 35.16 8.19
C MET A 66 -5.42 36.18 8.40
N PRO A 67 -5.43 36.89 9.54
CA PRO A 67 -6.37 37.98 9.77
C PRO A 67 -6.22 39.07 8.70
N GLU A 68 -7.34 39.72 8.33
CA GLU A 68 -7.34 40.79 7.33
C GLU A 68 -6.45 41.98 7.74
N SER A 69 -6.30 42.23 9.04
CA SER A 69 -5.37 43.23 9.61
C SER A 69 -3.89 42.96 9.28
N VAL A 70 -3.57 41.75 8.80
CA VAL A 70 -2.23 41.29 8.44
C VAL A 70 -2.07 41.13 6.92
N LYS A 71 -3.18 41.09 6.16
CA LYS A 71 -3.18 40.97 4.70
C LYS A 71 -2.81 42.33 4.07
N GLY A 72 -1.69 42.39 3.35
CA GLY A 72 -1.28 43.57 2.57
C GLY A 72 -0.04 44.31 3.10
N GLN A 73 0.46 44.00 4.30
CA GLN A 73 1.83 44.30 4.67
C GLN A 73 2.75 43.25 4.03
N THR A 74 3.95 43.62 3.61
CA THR A 74 4.96 42.74 2.97
C THR A 74 5.48 41.65 3.91
N LYS A 75 4.60 40.81 4.45
CA LYS A 75 4.91 39.77 5.41
C LYS A 75 4.93 38.41 4.74
N THR A 76 5.97 37.66 5.03
CA THR A 76 6.24 36.31 4.58
C THR A 76 6.00 35.33 5.73
N ILE A 77 5.98 34.01 5.46
CA ILE A 77 5.90 33.02 6.54
C ILE A 77 7.10 33.10 7.52
N ALA A 78 8.21 33.76 7.16
CA ALA A 78 9.33 34.03 8.07
C ALA A 78 8.99 35.06 9.15
N ASP A 79 7.97 35.89 8.94
CA ASP A 79 7.50 36.88 9.93
C ASP A 79 6.65 36.27 11.04
N PHE A 80 6.52 34.93 11.06
CA PHE A 80 5.79 34.19 12.07
C PHE A 80 6.60 33.91 13.33
N GLY A 81 7.88 34.31 13.39
CA GLY A 81 8.74 34.03 14.54
C GLY A 81 9.20 32.59 14.66
N ILE A 82 8.96 31.79 13.62
CA ILE A 82 9.38 30.40 13.50
C ILE A 82 10.70 30.33 12.75
N ASN A 83 11.65 29.51 13.24
CA ASN A 83 12.90 29.27 12.55
C ASN A 83 12.72 28.24 11.42
N LEU A 84 12.35 28.73 10.23
CA LEU A 84 12.09 27.91 9.04
C LEU A 84 13.32 27.13 8.54
N ALA A 85 14.54 27.53 8.92
CA ALA A 85 15.76 26.81 8.56
C ALA A 85 16.10 25.69 9.54
N SER A 86 15.32 25.48 10.60
CA SER A 86 15.52 24.39 11.55
C SER A 86 14.72 23.13 11.22
N VAL A 87 14.92 22.09 12.02
CA VAL A 87 14.17 20.84 11.92
C VAL A 87 12.84 20.96 12.65
N PHE A 88 11.75 20.64 11.93
CA PHE A 88 10.40 20.56 12.46
C PHE A 88 10.04 19.12 12.75
N TYR A 89 9.20 18.93 13.78
CA TYR A 89 8.69 17.63 14.13
C TYR A 89 7.17 17.64 14.20
N TYR A 90 6.55 16.63 13.59
CA TYR A 90 5.24 16.17 14.02
C TYR A 90 5.43 14.87 14.78
N TYR A 91 4.67 14.66 15.85
CA TYR A 91 4.62 13.35 16.50
C TYR A 91 3.21 13.03 17.01
N ASN A 92 2.93 11.73 17.08
CA ASN A 92 1.73 11.22 17.72
C ASN A 92 2.09 10.54 19.04
N GLN A 93 1.37 10.91 20.10
CA GLN A 93 1.32 10.14 21.34
C GLN A 93 -0.11 9.68 21.58
N SER A 94 -0.28 8.42 21.95
CA SER A 94 -1.62 7.90 22.21
C SER A 94 -1.60 6.79 23.24
N ASN A 95 -2.67 6.75 24.05
CA ASN A 95 -2.99 5.68 24.98
C ASN A 95 -4.38 5.10 24.65
N ASP A 96 -5.01 4.39 25.58
CA ASP A 96 -6.32 3.78 25.37
C ASP A 96 -7.46 4.82 25.30
N SER A 97 -7.31 5.98 25.95
CA SER A 97 -8.35 7.01 26.11
C SER A 97 -8.26 8.18 25.13
N VAL A 98 -7.06 8.58 24.72
CA VAL A 98 -6.83 9.82 23.97
C VAL A 98 -5.65 9.68 23.01
N SER A 99 -5.73 10.43 21.91
CA SER A 99 -4.65 10.61 20.93
C SER A 99 -4.26 12.09 20.87
N TYR A 100 -2.96 12.35 20.85
CA TYR A 100 -2.36 13.68 20.78
C TYR A 100 -1.56 13.79 19.48
N ASN A 101 -2.01 14.66 18.60
CA ASN A 101 -1.28 15.07 17.41
C ASN A 101 -0.51 16.34 17.73
N CYS A 102 0.82 16.25 17.74
CA CYS A 102 1.67 17.34 18.19
C CYS A 102 2.54 17.83 17.03
N VAL A 103 2.69 19.15 16.92
CA VAL A 103 3.66 19.80 16.03
C VAL A 103 4.60 20.62 16.88
N LEU A 104 5.89 20.43 16.67
CA LEU A 104 6.97 21.04 17.41
C LEU A 104 7.85 21.82 16.44
N ALA A 105 7.85 23.13 16.60
CA ALA A 105 8.47 24.09 15.70
C ALA A 105 9.51 24.93 16.47
N PRO A 106 10.76 25.02 16.00
CA PRO A 106 11.76 25.92 16.58
C PRO A 106 11.36 27.38 16.39
N VAL A 107 11.58 28.20 17.42
CA VAL A 107 11.23 29.63 17.47
C VAL A 107 12.51 30.45 17.39
N ASN A 108 12.51 31.50 16.57
CA ASN A 108 13.57 32.51 16.55
C ASN A 108 13.10 33.85 17.12
N ASN A 109 11.79 34.15 17.10
CA ASN A 109 11.23 35.39 17.63
C ASN A 109 9.82 35.17 18.20
N SER A 110 9.73 34.93 19.51
CA SER A 110 8.44 34.77 20.21
C SER A 110 7.54 36.01 20.16
N GLY A 111 8.11 37.21 20.02
CA GLY A 111 7.34 38.45 19.91
C GLY A 111 6.51 38.53 18.63
N GLN A 112 7.04 38.01 17.52
CA GLN A 112 6.28 37.88 16.27
C GLN A 112 5.08 36.94 16.42
N ILE A 113 5.23 35.85 17.18
CA ILE A 113 4.11 34.95 17.50
C ILE A 113 3.07 35.68 18.37
N ASP A 114 3.52 36.41 19.40
CA ASP A 114 2.63 37.22 20.25
C ASP A 114 1.78 38.19 19.43
N ASP A 115 2.40 38.83 18.43
CA ASP A 115 1.73 39.80 17.57
C ASP A 115 0.75 39.15 16.59
N LEU A 116 1.03 37.94 16.08
CA LEU A 116 0.07 37.17 15.28
C LEU A 116 -1.21 36.85 16.06
N PHE A 117 -1.07 36.41 17.31
CA PHE A 117 -2.23 36.11 18.16
C PHE A 117 -3.04 37.37 18.49
N LYS A 118 -2.38 38.49 18.83
CA LYS A 118 -3.04 39.79 19.06
C LYS A 118 -3.78 40.28 17.81
N GLN A 119 -3.15 40.20 16.63
CA GLN A 119 -3.75 40.64 15.36
C GLN A 119 -4.94 39.77 14.93
N SER A 120 -5.04 38.54 15.45
CA SER A 120 -6.15 37.61 15.21
C SER A 120 -7.28 37.74 16.23
N ASP A 121 -7.27 38.76 17.10
CA ASP A 121 -8.17 38.90 18.27
C ASP A 121 -8.19 37.66 19.19
N LYS A 122 -7.11 36.87 19.17
CA LYS A 122 -6.96 35.67 20.00
C LYS A 122 -6.18 36.00 21.26
N LYS A 123 -6.87 35.97 22.40
CA LYS A 123 -6.23 36.15 23.71
C LYS A 123 -5.44 34.91 24.10
N PHE A 124 -4.19 35.10 24.50
CA PHE A 124 -3.34 34.06 25.09
C PHE A 124 -2.97 34.44 26.52
N THR A 125 -2.60 33.44 27.31
CA THR A 125 -2.10 33.63 28.67
C THR A 125 -0.58 33.60 28.67
N ARG A 126 0.02 34.34 29.60
CA ARG A 126 1.46 34.33 29.82
C ARG A 126 1.73 33.98 31.27
N ASN A 127 2.49 32.91 31.49
CA ASN A 127 2.98 32.50 32.80
C ASN A 127 4.50 32.32 32.70
N ASP A 128 5.25 33.16 33.39
CA ASP A 128 6.71 33.30 33.26
C ASP A 128 7.17 33.48 31.79
N GLN A 129 7.99 32.55 31.29
CA GLN A 129 8.50 32.53 29.91
C GLN A 129 7.57 31.79 28.94
N LEU A 130 6.50 31.15 29.43
CA LEU A 130 5.59 30.33 28.65
C LEU A 130 4.34 31.11 28.29
N ARG A 131 3.92 30.99 27.04
CA ARG A 131 2.68 31.56 26.52
C ARG A 131 1.78 30.44 26.05
N SER A 132 0.49 30.53 26.32
CA SER A 132 -0.46 29.48 25.92
C SER A 132 -1.79 30.04 25.42
N PHE A 133 -2.26 29.47 24.32
CA PHE A 133 -3.56 29.71 23.73
C PHE A 133 -4.35 28.40 23.71
N TYR A 134 -5.61 28.46 24.14
CA TYR A 134 -6.57 27.36 24.05
C TYR A 134 -7.69 27.81 23.11
N ASN A 135 -8.09 26.94 22.19
CA ASN A 135 -9.29 27.17 21.40
C ASN A 135 -10.56 27.09 22.29
N HIS A 136 -11.73 27.39 21.71
CA HIS A 136 -13.00 27.49 22.46
C HIS A 136 -13.34 26.23 23.27
N ASP A 137 -13.07 25.03 22.74
CA ASP A 137 -13.32 23.76 23.43
C ASP A 137 -12.08 23.17 24.13
N SER A 138 -10.96 23.89 24.11
CA SER A 138 -9.67 23.50 24.68
C SER A 138 -9.09 22.17 24.17
N THR A 139 -9.55 21.67 23.01
CA THR A 139 -9.01 20.46 22.35
C THR A 139 -7.82 20.78 21.44
N GLU A 140 -7.63 22.05 21.09
CA GLU A 140 -6.46 22.55 20.38
C GLU A 140 -5.73 23.58 21.26
N VAL A 141 -4.45 23.32 21.48
CA VAL A 141 -3.61 24.15 22.36
C VAL A 141 -2.33 24.53 21.63
N VAL A 142 -1.97 25.81 21.71
CA VAL A 142 -0.69 26.32 21.21
C VAL A 142 0.09 26.86 22.39
N ILE A 143 1.33 26.42 22.55
CA ILE A 143 2.20 26.81 23.66
C ILE A 143 3.56 27.18 23.09
N TRP A 144 4.10 28.34 23.44
CA TRP A 144 5.39 28.76 22.94
C TRP A 144 6.21 29.54 23.97
N ASN A 145 7.53 29.49 23.79
CA ASN A 145 8.51 30.30 24.52
C ASN A 145 9.51 30.90 23.50
N ASN A 146 10.71 31.28 23.94
CA ASN A 146 11.73 31.85 23.05
C ASN A 146 12.49 30.79 22.20
N GLU A 147 12.32 29.51 22.50
CA GLU A 147 13.06 28.39 21.87
C GLU A 147 12.15 27.57 20.94
N MET A 148 10.90 27.35 21.32
CA MET A 148 10.01 26.41 20.65
C MET A 148 8.54 26.79 20.76
N LEU A 149 7.76 26.31 19.80
CA LEU A 149 6.31 26.29 19.76
C LEU A 149 5.84 24.83 19.67
N LEU A 150 4.92 24.46 20.55
CA LEU A 150 4.21 23.20 20.57
C LEU A 150 2.73 23.46 20.26
N PHE A 151 2.25 22.91 19.16
CA PHE A 151 0.82 22.79 18.86
C PHE A 151 0.37 21.38 19.24
N VAL A 152 -0.76 21.26 19.92
CA VAL A 152 -1.37 19.99 20.33
C VAL A 152 -2.82 19.98 19.88
N LYS A 153 -3.20 18.95 19.13
CA LYS A 153 -4.60 18.58 18.88
C LYS A 153 -4.93 17.26 19.54
N SER A 154 -5.88 17.29 20.46
CA SER A 154 -6.29 16.13 21.25
C SER A 154 -7.62 15.59 20.76
N SER A 155 -7.72 14.27 20.63
CA SER A 155 -8.96 13.59 20.28
C SER A 155 -9.21 12.40 21.20
N GLY A 156 -10.37 12.37 21.84
CA GLY A 156 -10.81 11.24 22.64
C GLY A 156 -11.15 10.01 21.78
N LYS A 157 -10.82 8.81 22.26
CA LYS A 157 -11.09 7.56 21.54
C LYS A 157 -12.48 7.03 21.89
N GLU A 158 -13.30 6.81 20.87
CA GLU A 158 -14.67 6.32 21.08
C GLU A 158 -14.69 4.98 21.82
N ALA A 159 -13.79 4.05 21.45
CA ALA A 159 -13.66 2.75 22.09
C ALA A 159 -13.40 2.82 23.62
N TYR A 160 -12.82 3.91 24.13
CA TYR A 160 -12.69 4.14 25.57
C TYR A 160 -13.99 4.60 26.20
N PHE A 161 -14.65 5.59 25.58
CA PHE A 161 -15.89 6.15 26.08
C PHE A 161 -17.07 5.16 26.01
N SER A 162 -17.04 4.21 25.07
CA SER A 162 -18.08 3.18 24.94
C SER A 162 -17.94 2.04 25.96
N ARG A 163 -16.82 1.93 26.70
CA ARG A 163 -16.67 0.86 27.70
C ARG A 163 -17.75 0.98 28.78
N PRO A 164 -18.42 -0.10 29.19
CA PRO A 164 -19.55 -0.02 30.13
C PRO A 164 -19.23 0.72 31.43
N GLU A 165 -18.06 0.48 32.01
CA GLU A 165 -17.58 1.11 33.23
C GLU A 165 -17.30 2.61 33.05
N VAL A 166 -16.78 3.01 31.89
CA VAL A 166 -16.50 4.43 31.55
C VAL A 166 -17.80 5.17 31.26
N SER A 167 -18.67 4.59 30.43
CA SER A 167 -20.00 5.12 30.13
C SER A 167 -20.79 5.39 31.39
N LYS A 168 -20.84 4.42 32.31
CA LYS A 168 -21.54 4.54 33.60
C LYS A 168 -20.94 5.63 34.47
N ARG A 169 -19.60 5.72 34.56
CA ARG A 169 -18.91 6.75 35.36
C ARG A 169 -19.18 8.17 34.84
N LEU A 170 -19.25 8.34 33.52
CA LEU A 170 -19.41 9.64 32.87
C LEU A 170 -20.87 10.01 32.57
N GLY A 171 -21.83 9.12 32.87
CA GLY A 171 -23.24 9.33 32.55
C GLY A 171 -23.53 9.34 31.04
N LEU A 172 -22.73 8.62 30.25
CA LEU A 172 -22.93 8.46 28.82
C LEU A 172 -23.95 7.33 28.56
N PRO A 173 -24.70 7.38 27.44
CA PRO A 173 -25.57 6.27 27.06
C PRO A 173 -24.71 5.01 26.90
N VAL A 174 -25.07 3.96 27.62
CA VAL A 174 -24.46 2.65 27.43
C VAL A 174 -24.92 2.15 26.07
N THR A 175 -24.02 2.12 25.11
CA THR A 175 -24.25 1.34 23.89
C THR A 175 -24.48 -0.10 24.32
N LYS A 176 -25.71 -0.60 24.16
CA LYS A 176 -25.92 -2.05 24.20
C LYS A 176 -24.96 -2.63 23.18
N ASP A 177 -24.16 -3.61 23.60
CA ASP A 177 -23.38 -4.41 22.67
C ASP A 177 -24.34 -4.81 21.54
N TYR A 178 -24.09 -4.33 20.32
CA TYR A 178 -24.47 -5.11 19.16
C TYR A 178 -23.49 -6.29 19.10
N SER A 179 -23.50 -7.13 20.15
CA SER A 179 -23.32 -8.55 19.94
C SER A 179 -24.48 -8.90 19.01
N LEU A 180 -24.18 -9.06 17.73
CA LEU A 180 -25.09 -9.71 16.81
C LEU A 180 -25.33 -11.09 17.41
N THR A 181 -26.42 -11.19 18.17
CA THR A 181 -27.01 -12.43 18.61
C THR A 181 -27.16 -13.29 17.39
N ASP A 182 -26.68 -14.53 17.50
CA ASP A 182 -26.93 -15.63 16.58
C ASP A 182 -28.26 -15.43 15.87
N SER A 183 -28.19 -15.20 14.56
CA SER A 183 -29.36 -15.34 13.72
C SER A 183 -29.73 -16.81 13.80
N ALA A 184 -30.88 -17.04 14.44
CA ALA A 184 -31.53 -18.31 14.66
C ALA A 184 -31.22 -19.35 13.57
N THR A 185 -30.44 -20.37 13.95
CA THR A 185 -30.55 -21.67 13.31
C THR A 185 -31.10 -22.61 14.35
N THR A 186 -32.42 -22.81 14.30
CA THR A 186 -33.07 -23.96 14.92
C THR A 186 -32.47 -25.22 14.32
N VAL A 187 -31.56 -25.88 15.03
CA VAL A 187 -31.18 -27.27 14.76
C VAL A 187 -31.27 -28.01 16.08
N ALA A 188 -32.09 -29.06 16.06
CA ALA A 188 -32.38 -29.94 17.16
C ALA A 188 -31.12 -30.56 17.78
N GLU A 189 -31.11 -30.68 19.10
CA GLU A 189 -30.19 -31.54 19.84
C GLU A 189 -30.28 -32.98 19.33
N PRO A 190 -29.13 -33.68 19.31
CA PRO A 190 -29.11 -35.00 19.90
C PRO A 190 -28.08 -35.06 21.03
N ALA A 191 -28.58 -35.49 22.18
CA ALA A 191 -27.84 -35.78 23.39
C ALA A 191 -26.69 -36.76 23.16
N TYR A 192 -25.50 -36.42 23.64
CA TYR A 192 -24.51 -37.41 24.05
C TYR A 192 -23.85 -37.01 25.38
N ARG A 193 -23.85 -37.99 26.28
CA ARG A 193 -23.34 -37.97 27.66
C ARG A 193 -21.83 -37.72 27.69
N GLY A 194 -21.42 -36.95 28.70
CA GLY A 194 -20.06 -36.47 28.88
C GLY A 194 -19.02 -37.50 29.31
N LEU A 195 -17.79 -37.00 29.39
CA LEU A 195 -16.73 -37.50 30.24
C LEU A 195 -16.00 -36.29 30.83
N ASP A 196 -16.04 -36.26 32.15
CA ASP A 196 -15.39 -35.33 33.05
C ASP A 196 -13.91 -35.72 33.20
N TYR A 197 -12.99 -34.75 33.10
CA TYR A 197 -11.66 -34.88 33.69
C TYR A 197 -11.19 -33.50 34.19
N THR A 198 -11.24 -33.35 35.50
CA THR A 198 -10.51 -32.34 36.26
C THR A 198 -9.19 -32.96 36.76
N LYS A 199 -8.07 -32.26 36.57
CA LYS A 199 -7.01 -31.97 37.58
C LYS A 199 -5.71 -31.47 36.95
N ASP A 200 -5.36 -30.25 37.35
CA ASP A 200 -4.06 -29.72 37.80
C ASP A 200 -2.77 -30.49 37.49
N ALA A 201 -1.78 -29.78 36.94
CA ALA A 201 -0.43 -29.74 37.49
C ALA A 201 0.38 -28.54 36.93
N ASP A 202 0.72 -27.65 37.84
CA ASP A 202 1.80 -26.67 37.76
C ASP A 202 3.15 -27.36 37.52
N SER A 203 4.04 -26.77 36.72
CA SER A 203 5.51 -26.89 36.86
C SER A 203 6.22 -25.86 35.99
N ALA A 204 6.84 -24.89 36.67
CA ALA A 204 7.88 -24.02 36.18
C ALA A 204 9.17 -24.80 35.82
N ILE A 205 10.02 -24.16 34.98
CA ILE A 205 11.48 -24.29 34.78
C ILE A 205 11.76 -23.83 33.33
N THR A 206 12.77 -23.06 32.91
CA THR A 206 13.81 -22.21 33.51
C THR A 206 14.41 -21.47 32.30
N ALA A 207 14.81 -20.21 32.49
CA ALA A 207 15.52 -19.42 31.48
C ALA A 207 16.92 -20.01 31.23
N THR A 208 17.26 -20.28 29.98
CA THR A 208 18.63 -20.56 29.53
C THR A 208 19.16 -19.40 28.70
N GLU A 209 20.35 -18.94 29.08
CA GLU A 209 21.13 -17.87 28.47
C GLU A 209 21.57 -18.17 27.02
N PRO A 210 21.96 -17.15 26.24
CA PRO A 210 22.25 -17.25 24.82
C PRO A 210 23.56 -17.98 24.55
N TYR A 211 23.55 -18.87 23.55
CA TYR A 211 24.77 -19.45 23.00
C TYR A 211 25.63 -18.41 22.30
N LEU A 212 26.92 -18.42 22.62
CA LEU A 212 28.00 -17.66 21.99
C LEU A 212 28.19 -18.09 20.53
N GLU A 213 28.24 -17.11 19.64
CA GLU A 213 28.51 -17.26 18.22
C GLU A 213 30.02 -17.47 18.01
N GLU A 214 30.47 -18.70 17.74
CA GLU A 214 31.86 -18.98 17.37
C GLU A 214 32.10 -18.71 15.88
N THR A 215 33.06 -17.82 15.60
CA THR A 215 33.63 -17.58 14.28
C THR A 215 34.58 -18.71 13.87
N VAL A 216 34.40 -19.32 12.70
CA VAL A 216 35.41 -20.21 12.09
C VAL A 216 35.58 -19.87 10.59
N PRO A 217 36.83 -19.81 10.06
CA PRO A 217 37.19 -18.98 8.92
C PRO A 217 37.16 -19.70 7.57
N VAL A 218 37.10 -18.88 6.52
CA VAL A 218 37.19 -19.24 5.10
C VAL A 218 38.54 -19.88 4.75
N LYS A 219 38.53 -21.06 4.10
CA LYS A 219 39.63 -21.57 3.26
C LYS A 219 39.15 -22.01 1.89
N LYS A 220 39.89 -21.59 0.85
CA LYS A 220 39.63 -21.78 -0.59
C LYS A 220 40.19 -23.10 -1.15
N LYS A 221 39.37 -23.73 -2.01
CA LYS A 221 39.62 -24.53 -3.25
C LYS A 221 40.59 -25.75 -3.25
N LYS A 222 40.11 -26.88 -3.81
CA LYS A 222 40.51 -27.40 -5.16
C LYS A 222 39.60 -28.54 -5.67
N ALA A 223 39.58 -28.67 -6.99
CA ALA A 223 38.73 -29.54 -7.82
C ALA A 223 39.28 -30.95 -8.02
N VAL A 224 38.41 -31.96 -8.27
CA VAL A 224 38.75 -33.22 -8.97
C VAL A 224 37.53 -33.74 -9.78
N LEU A 225 37.81 -34.13 -11.04
CA LEU A 225 36.94 -34.82 -12.01
C LEU A 225 36.65 -36.29 -11.64
N ARG A 226 35.50 -36.83 -12.08
CA ARG A 226 35.35 -38.08 -12.91
C ARG A 226 33.86 -38.44 -13.10
N LYS A 227 33.36 -38.45 -14.35
CA LYS A 227 33.11 -39.57 -15.29
C LYS A 227 31.75 -40.30 -15.12
N HIS A 228 30.99 -40.26 -16.22
CA HIS A 228 29.79 -41.05 -16.54
C HIS A 228 29.97 -42.56 -16.38
N LYS A 229 28.91 -43.26 -15.95
CA LYS A 229 28.54 -44.61 -16.42
C LYS A 229 27.03 -44.86 -16.27
N SER A 230 26.45 -45.44 -17.32
CA SER A 230 25.07 -45.91 -17.46
C SER A 230 24.84 -47.25 -16.78
N GLY A 231 23.66 -47.47 -16.18
CA GLY A 231 23.21 -48.78 -15.71
C GLY A 231 21.69 -48.86 -15.59
N ARG A 232 21.08 -49.70 -16.45
CA ARG A 232 19.69 -50.19 -16.36
C ARG A 232 19.53 -51.07 -15.11
N HIS A 233 18.38 -51.03 -14.44
CA HIS A 233 17.85 -52.20 -13.74
C HIS A 233 16.32 -52.32 -13.84
N ASN A 234 15.91 -53.59 -13.95
CA ASN A 234 14.61 -54.12 -14.36
C ASN A 234 13.56 -54.12 -13.24
N LEU A 235 12.29 -53.95 -13.63
CA LEU A 235 11.11 -54.35 -12.84
C LEU A 235 10.67 -55.79 -13.23
N PRO A 236 10.23 -56.65 -12.29
CA PRO A 236 9.65 -57.95 -12.61
C PRO A 236 8.16 -57.86 -13.03
N LYS A 237 7.78 -58.68 -14.03
CA LYS A 237 6.40 -59.03 -14.46
C LYS A 237 6.01 -60.37 -13.80
N HIS A 238 4.76 -60.69 -13.45
CA HIS A 238 3.70 -61.31 -14.31
C HIS A 238 2.41 -61.55 -13.48
N LYS A 239 1.21 -61.10 -13.91
CA LYS A 239 0.06 -61.78 -14.61
C LYS A 239 -0.86 -62.76 -13.82
N ILE A 240 -2.14 -62.37 -13.61
CA ILE A 240 -3.45 -62.85 -14.17
C ILE A 240 -4.11 -64.11 -13.54
N SER A 241 -5.35 -64.01 -13.03
CA SER A 241 -6.57 -64.66 -13.61
C SER A 241 -7.88 -64.31 -12.86
N LYS A 242 -9.02 -64.58 -13.54
CA LYS A 242 -10.40 -64.06 -13.39
C LYS A 242 -11.29 -64.93 -12.47
N LYS A 243 -12.39 -64.36 -11.93
CA LYS A 243 -13.79 -64.84 -12.11
C LYS A 243 -14.84 -64.00 -11.34
N TYR A 244 -15.97 -63.73 -12.02
CA TYR A 244 -17.22 -63.16 -11.50
C TYR A 244 -18.08 -64.19 -10.75
N PRO A 245 -19.05 -63.71 -9.93
CA PRO A 245 -20.40 -64.30 -9.95
C PRO A 245 -21.52 -63.27 -10.24
N LYS A 246 -22.56 -63.72 -10.97
CA LYS A 246 -23.92 -63.14 -11.06
C LYS A 246 -24.74 -63.69 -9.86
N ARG A 247 -25.90 -63.19 -9.36
CA ARG A 247 -27.04 -62.41 -9.89
C ARG A 247 -28.01 -62.10 -8.71
N LYS A 248 -28.78 -61.00 -8.74
CA LYS A 248 -30.27 -61.01 -8.64
C LYS A 248 -30.87 -59.59 -8.85
N LYS A 249 -31.91 -59.53 -9.68
CA LYS A 249 -32.75 -58.35 -9.97
C LYS A 249 -33.94 -58.35 -9.01
N ILE A 250 -34.31 -57.19 -8.47
CA ILE A 250 -35.70 -56.83 -8.14
C ILE A 250 -35.92 -55.36 -8.55
N LYS A 251 -37.00 -55.12 -9.30
CA LYS A 251 -37.53 -53.79 -9.67
C LYS A 251 -38.42 -53.27 -8.53
N LYS A 252 -38.32 -51.97 -8.21
CA LYS A 252 -39.47 -51.09 -7.99
C LYS A 252 -39.04 -49.63 -8.13
N ALA A 253 -39.82 -48.88 -8.90
CA ALA A 253 -39.66 -47.47 -9.20
C ALA A 253 -40.28 -46.60 -8.11
N ILE A 254 -39.68 -45.44 -7.84
CA ILE A 254 -40.36 -44.22 -7.37
C ILE A 254 -39.71 -43.05 -8.13
N SER A 255 -40.55 -42.26 -8.79
CA SER A 255 -40.26 -41.06 -9.55
C SER A 255 -39.94 -39.87 -8.63
N ILE A 256 -39.02 -39.01 -9.05
CA ILE A 256 -38.93 -37.63 -8.56
C ILE A 256 -38.94 -36.73 -9.80
N ASP A 257 -39.92 -35.84 -9.84
CA ASP A 257 -40.12 -34.80 -10.86
C ASP A 257 -38.90 -33.87 -10.95
N GLU A 258 -38.35 -33.71 -12.14
CA GLU A 258 -37.50 -32.57 -12.48
C GLU A 258 -38.41 -31.41 -12.90
N GLN A 259 -38.53 -30.38 -12.05
CA GLN A 259 -39.10 -29.11 -12.48
C GLN A 259 -38.08 -28.35 -13.34
N PRO A 260 -38.48 -27.79 -14.50
CA PRO A 260 -37.62 -26.92 -15.29
C PRO A 260 -37.48 -25.55 -14.62
N LEU A 261 -36.25 -25.07 -14.45
CA LEU A 261 -35.99 -23.68 -14.10
C LEU A 261 -36.46 -22.78 -15.26
N LYS A 262 -37.37 -21.86 -14.94
CA LYS A 262 -37.79 -20.76 -15.81
C LYS A 262 -36.63 -19.76 -15.96
N GLU A 263 -36.22 -19.51 -17.20
CA GLU A 263 -35.47 -18.31 -17.56
C GLU A 263 -36.43 -17.12 -17.56
N GLU A 264 -36.24 -16.18 -16.64
CA GLU A 264 -36.86 -14.85 -16.74
C GLU A 264 -35.98 -13.96 -17.63
N SER A 265 -36.51 -13.66 -18.81
CA SER A 265 -35.98 -12.67 -19.75
C SER A 265 -36.23 -11.26 -19.22
N TYR A 266 -35.18 -10.47 -19.00
CA TYR A 266 -35.31 -9.02 -18.87
C TYR A 266 -35.10 -8.38 -20.24
N ALA A 267 -36.16 -7.72 -20.73
CA ALA A 267 -36.12 -6.86 -21.89
C ALA A 267 -35.23 -5.64 -21.60
N ILE A 268 -34.25 -5.38 -22.48
CA ILE A 268 -33.50 -4.13 -22.51
C ILE A 268 -34.39 -3.10 -23.20
N ILE A 269 -34.80 -2.07 -22.46
CA ILE A 269 -35.44 -0.89 -23.02
C ILE A 269 -34.34 0.00 -23.61
N ASP A 270 -34.44 0.19 -24.91
CA ASP A 270 -33.68 1.13 -25.70
C ASP A 270 -34.11 2.57 -25.34
N THR A 271 -33.16 3.42 -25.00
CA THR A 271 -33.37 4.87 -24.83
C THR A 271 -32.17 5.62 -25.39
N THR A 272 -32.01 5.55 -26.71
CA THR A 272 -31.38 6.63 -27.47
C THR A 272 -32.44 7.63 -27.96
N ASN A 273 -32.14 8.92 -27.74
CA ASN A 273 -32.84 10.12 -28.20
C ASN A 273 -34.11 10.54 -27.45
N SER A 274 -33.90 11.41 -26.46
CA SER A 274 -34.77 12.56 -26.28
C SER A 274 -33.91 13.81 -26.05
N ASP A 275 -34.04 14.76 -26.97
CA ASP A 275 -33.49 16.09 -26.86
C ASP A 275 -33.97 16.76 -25.56
N ILE A 276 -33.05 17.10 -24.66
CA ILE A 276 -33.37 17.97 -23.53
C ILE A 276 -32.93 19.38 -23.92
N ILE A 277 -33.91 20.17 -24.36
CA ILE A 277 -33.88 21.62 -24.23
C ILE A 277 -33.79 21.91 -22.74
N ILE A 278 -32.74 22.62 -22.34
CA ILE A 278 -32.58 23.14 -20.98
C ILE A 278 -33.62 24.26 -20.81
N ASP A 279 -34.74 23.94 -20.17
CA ASP A 279 -35.64 24.94 -19.61
C ASP A 279 -35.10 25.34 -18.23
N GLU A 280 -34.63 26.58 -18.11
CA GLU A 280 -34.07 27.16 -16.89
C GLU A 280 -35.09 27.44 -15.78
N ASN A 281 -36.35 26.98 -15.88
CA ASN A 281 -37.39 27.25 -14.86
C ASN A 281 -38.30 26.07 -14.45
N ALA A 282 -37.83 24.81 -14.51
CA ALA A 282 -38.61 23.67 -13.97
C ALA A 282 -38.31 23.38 -12.48
N PRO A 283 -39.32 23.33 -11.58
CA PRO A 283 -39.10 23.10 -10.15
C PRO A 283 -38.67 21.65 -9.87
N VAL A 284 -37.53 21.51 -9.18
CA VAL A 284 -37.00 20.23 -8.69
C VAL A 284 -38.02 19.59 -7.74
N SER A 285 -38.58 18.44 -8.11
CA SER A 285 -39.42 17.65 -7.21
C SER A 285 -38.54 16.99 -6.15
N ALA A 286 -38.73 17.43 -4.91
CA ALA A 286 -38.06 16.93 -3.73
C ALA A 286 -38.59 15.55 -3.36
N TYR A 287 -37.79 14.50 -3.54
CA TYR A 287 -37.79 13.37 -2.60
C TYR A 287 -36.87 13.71 -1.42
N GLY A 288 -37.22 14.81 -0.73
CA GLY A 288 -36.75 15.06 0.63
C GLY A 288 -37.75 14.40 1.56
N GLN A 289 -37.42 13.23 2.11
CA GLN A 289 -37.93 12.95 3.44
C GLN A 289 -37.23 13.96 4.35
N ASP A 290 -37.98 14.98 4.77
CA ASP A 290 -37.59 15.80 5.91
C ASP A 290 -37.50 14.87 7.13
N ILE A 291 -36.31 14.31 7.37
CA ILE A 291 -35.99 13.74 8.67
C ILE A 291 -35.95 14.95 9.59
N GLU A 292 -37.06 15.19 10.27
CA GLU A 292 -37.13 16.14 11.36
C GLU A 292 -36.16 15.63 12.45
N ILE A 293 -34.91 16.12 12.40
CA ILE A 293 -33.91 15.76 13.41
C ILE A 293 -34.39 16.42 14.70
N ASP A 294 -34.98 15.59 15.56
CA ASP A 294 -35.48 16.01 16.86
C ASP A 294 -34.41 16.85 17.60
N THR A 295 -34.82 18.07 17.97
CA THR A 295 -33.97 19.04 18.67
C THR A 295 -33.44 18.45 19.99
N ALA A 296 -34.19 17.55 20.64
CA ALA A 296 -33.72 16.85 21.84
C ALA A 296 -32.57 15.87 21.53
N THR A 297 -32.62 15.16 20.40
CA THR A 297 -31.52 14.30 19.91
C THR A 297 -30.25 15.11 19.61
N VAL A 298 -30.37 16.27 18.95
CA VAL A 298 -29.24 17.18 18.71
C VAL A 298 -28.65 17.69 20.03
N ASN A 299 -29.50 18.08 20.98
CA ASN A 299 -29.07 18.58 22.28
C ASN A 299 -28.42 17.49 23.15
N ALA A 300 -28.93 16.25 23.10
CA ALA A 300 -28.33 15.10 23.77
C ALA A 300 -26.93 14.79 23.21
N ASN A 301 -26.77 14.79 21.88
CA ASN A 301 -25.47 14.60 21.24
C ASN A 301 -24.48 15.71 21.60
N LYS A 302 -24.91 16.98 21.61
CA LYS A 302 -24.09 18.11 22.08
C LYS A 302 -23.63 17.91 23.53
N ARG A 303 -24.52 17.40 24.40
CA ARG A 303 -24.21 17.14 25.82
C ARG A 303 -23.20 16.00 25.98
N ILE A 304 -23.34 14.92 25.22
CA ILE A 304 -22.37 13.81 25.17
C ILE A 304 -20.99 14.29 24.73
N VAL A 305 -20.93 15.07 23.65
CA VAL A 305 -19.68 15.65 23.15
C VAL A 305 -19.05 16.56 24.21
N ALA A 306 -19.82 17.39 24.90
CA ALA A 306 -19.31 18.26 25.96
C ALA A 306 -18.70 17.47 27.14
N ILE A 307 -19.33 16.36 27.55
CA ILE A 307 -18.81 15.48 28.61
C ILE A 307 -17.48 14.85 28.17
N LYS A 308 -17.44 14.26 26.96
CA LYS A 308 -16.22 13.66 26.42
C LYS A 308 -15.09 14.69 26.29
N ASN A 309 -15.40 15.88 25.78
CA ASN A 309 -14.43 16.96 25.63
C ASN A 309 -13.88 17.43 26.98
N LYS A 310 -14.69 17.50 28.04
CA LYS A 310 -14.21 17.86 29.38
C LYS A 310 -13.09 16.93 29.87
N GLU A 311 -13.24 15.62 29.67
CA GLU A 311 -12.21 14.63 30.00
C GLU A 311 -10.95 14.81 29.14
N VAL A 312 -11.13 14.96 27.83
CA VAL A 312 -10.01 15.19 26.89
C VAL A 312 -9.22 16.44 27.25
N VAL A 313 -9.89 17.53 27.63
CA VAL A 313 -9.25 18.77 28.07
C VAL A 313 -8.44 18.55 29.35
N SER A 314 -8.97 17.82 30.32
CA SER A 314 -8.26 17.47 31.56
C SER A 314 -6.98 16.69 31.26
N TRP A 315 -7.06 15.66 30.40
CA TRP A 315 -5.89 14.89 30.00
C TRP A 315 -4.89 15.71 29.19
N THR A 316 -5.36 16.62 28.33
CA THR A 316 -4.52 17.53 27.55
C THR A 316 -3.71 18.46 28.45
N LYS A 317 -4.35 19.06 29.46
CA LYS A 317 -3.66 19.88 30.47
C LYS A 317 -2.60 19.09 31.23
N LYS A 318 -2.88 17.83 31.59
CA LYS A 318 -1.91 16.93 32.25
C LYS A 318 -0.72 16.62 31.35
N MET A 319 -0.97 16.30 30.07
CA MET A 319 0.08 16.03 29.08
C MET A 319 1.00 17.24 28.90
N ILE A 320 0.42 18.43 28.68
CA ILE A 320 1.13 19.70 28.56
C ILE A 320 1.98 20.01 29.79
N SER A 321 1.38 19.88 30.98
CA SER A 321 2.09 20.18 32.23
C SER A 321 3.28 19.24 32.39
N GLY A 322 3.13 17.96 32.04
CA GLY A 322 4.24 17.01 32.01
C GLY A 322 5.34 17.41 31.04
N PHE A 323 4.99 17.81 29.82
CA PHE A 323 5.94 18.19 28.77
C PHE A 323 6.93 19.28 29.21
N PHE A 324 6.49 20.27 29.99
CA PHE A 324 7.34 21.38 30.45
C PHE A 324 7.91 21.23 31.87
N ALA A 325 7.36 20.34 32.71
CA ALA A 325 7.72 20.27 34.14
C ALA A 325 8.86 19.29 34.49
N LYS A 326 9.34 18.47 33.56
CA LYS A 326 10.25 17.36 33.86
C LYS A 326 11.47 17.35 32.96
N ASP A 327 12.63 17.63 33.55
CA ASP A 327 13.96 17.49 32.89
C ASP A 327 14.35 16.02 32.60
N ASN A 328 13.54 15.04 32.99
CA ASN A 328 13.89 13.61 32.99
C ASN A 328 12.92 12.70 32.21
N HIS A 329 12.24 13.23 31.19
CA HIS A 329 11.48 12.38 30.28
C HIS A 329 12.40 11.60 29.35
N SER A 330 12.19 10.28 29.24
CA SER A 330 12.84 9.47 28.21
C SER A 330 12.47 10.04 26.84
N SER A 331 13.46 10.48 26.09
CA SER A 331 13.30 11.05 24.74
C SER A 331 13.17 9.97 23.67
N ILE A 332 12.54 10.28 22.54
CA ILE A 332 12.56 9.45 21.33
C ILE A 332 13.97 9.08 20.87
N LEU A 333 14.99 9.87 21.24
CA LEU A 333 16.38 9.55 20.96
C LEU A 333 16.88 8.27 21.68
N SER A 334 16.16 7.76 22.69
CA SER A 334 16.44 6.44 23.27
C SER A 334 15.86 5.28 22.44
N ASN A 335 14.97 5.55 21.47
CA ASN A 335 14.40 4.54 20.58
C ASN A 335 15.37 4.26 19.41
N LYS A 336 16.02 3.09 19.44
CA LYS A 336 17.03 2.70 18.45
C LYS A 336 16.48 2.64 17.02
N ASP A 337 15.21 2.27 16.84
CA ASP A 337 14.62 2.16 15.51
C ASP A 337 14.31 3.55 14.92
N PHE A 338 13.84 4.49 15.76
CA PHE A 338 13.73 5.88 15.37
C PHE A 338 15.08 6.48 15.00
N VAL A 339 16.11 6.30 15.84
CA VAL A 339 17.45 6.85 15.58
C VAL A 339 18.03 6.31 14.26
N LYS A 340 17.85 5.01 13.96
CA LYS A 340 18.23 4.42 12.65
C LYS A 340 17.44 4.99 11.47
N SER A 341 16.24 5.51 11.72
CA SER A 341 15.41 6.12 10.67
C SER A 341 15.89 7.53 10.28
N ILE A 342 16.61 8.23 11.16
CA ILE A 342 17.15 9.57 10.89
C ILE A 342 18.11 9.49 9.69
N ASP A 343 17.97 10.44 8.77
CA ASP A 343 18.76 10.49 7.54
C ASP A 343 18.99 11.94 7.16
N GLU A 344 20.24 12.40 7.19
CA GLU A 344 20.60 13.79 6.92
C GLU A 344 20.26 14.23 5.49
N LYS A 345 20.22 13.29 4.54
CA LYS A 345 19.93 13.59 3.13
C LYS A 345 18.43 13.62 2.80
N ALA A 346 17.58 13.12 3.68
CA ALA A 346 16.13 13.17 3.46
C ALA A 346 15.56 14.51 3.93
N GLU A 347 14.77 15.20 3.11
CA GLU A 347 14.05 16.42 3.49
C GLU A 347 12.89 16.10 4.43
N VAL A 348 12.28 14.92 4.26
CA VAL A 348 11.21 14.41 5.13
C VAL A 348 11.50 12.98 5.52
N THR A 349 11.39 12.67 6.81
CA THR A 349 11.41 11.29 7.32
C THR A 349 10.16 11.08 8.18
N ALA A 350 9.28 10.18 7.76
CA ALA A 350 8.18 9.68 8.58
C ALA A 350 8.56 8.32 9.17
N TRP A 351 8.46 8.17 10.48
CA TRP A 351 8.71 6.94 11.23
C TRP A 351 7.47 6.54 12.03
N LEU A 352 7.15 5.27 12.01
CA LEU A 352 6.06 4.64 12.74
C LEU A 352 6.66 3.54 13.63
N ALA A 353 6.32 3.57 14.91
CA ALA A 353 6.88 2.63 15.89
C ALA A 353 6.40 1.19 15.65
N ASN A 354 5.14 1.01 15.25
CA ASN A 354 4.53 -0.28 15.01
C ASN A 354 3.35 -0.12 14.05
N THR A 355 3.42 -0.74 12.87
CA THR A 355 2.41 -0.61 11.83
C THR A 355 1.09 -1.26 12.19
N GLU A 356 1.12 -2.41 12.85
CA GLU A 356 -0.08 -3.13 13.29
C GLU A 356 -0.93 -2.26 14.23
N LYS A 357 -0.30 -1.74 15.28
CA LYS A 357 -0.96 -0.87 16.25
C LYS A 357 -1.40 0.45 15.63
N ALA A 358 -0.58 1.06 14.77
CA ALA A 358 -0.94 2.29 14.09
C ALA A 358 -2.21 2.09 13.23
N MET A 359 -2.30 1.02 12.45
CA MET A 359 -3.48 0.75 11.63
C MET A 359 -4.74 0.53 12.48
N LEU A 360 -4.63 -0.19 13.61
CA LEU A 360 -5.74 -0.33 14.55
C LEU A 360 -6.16 1.00 15.20
N ASP A 361 -5.21 1.91 15.43
CA ASP A 361 -5.48 3.24 15.99
C ASP A 361 -6.09 4.22 14.96
N PHE A 362 -5.86 4.02 13.65
CA PHE A 362 -6.30 4.93 12.58
C PHE A 362 -7.44 4.41 11.68
N MET A 363 -7.70 3.10 11.65
CA MET A 363 -8.78 2.50 10.85
C MET A 363 -9.88 1.93 11.75
N PRO A 364 -11.17 2.07 11.37
CA PRO A 364 -12.27 1.47 12.13
C PRO A 364 -12.07 -0.05 12.29
N ALA A 365 -12.10 -0.53 13.54
CA ALA A 365 -11.95 -1.95 13.87
C ALA A 365 -12.95 -2.85 13.12
N ALA A 366 -14.12 -2.30 12.76
CA ALA A 366 -15.16 -2.98 11.99
C ALA A 366 -14.72 -3.41 10.58
N ILE A 367 -13.72 -2.76 9.98
CA ILE A 367 -13.27 -3.06 8.60
C ILE A 367 -12.59 -4.43 8.53
N PHE A 368 -11.88 -4.84 9.59
CA PHE A 368 -11.01 -6.02 9.52
C PHE A 368 -11.63 -7.30 10.12
N LYS A 369 -12.80 -7.23 10.77
CA LYS A 369 -13.52 -8.40 11.34
C LYS A 369 -12.63 -9.40 12.12
N GLY A 370 -11.54 -8.95 12.74
CA GLY A 370 -10.57 -9.77 13.46
C GLY A 370 -9.38 -10.29 12.65
N ILE A 371 -9.30 -10.00 11.34
CA ILE A 371 -8.19 -10.38 10.45
C ILE A 371 -7.03 -9.41 10.70
N ASN A 372 -5.87 -9.94 11.04
CA ASN A 372 -4.72 -9.12 11.37
C ASN A 372 -3.66 -9.17 10.25
N PHE A 373 -3.93 -8.46 9.14
CA PHE A 373 -3.04 -8.39 7.97
C PHE A 373 -1.64 -7.83 8.30
N LEU A 374 -1.55 -7.00 9.34
CA LEU A 374 -0.30 -6.36 9.74
C LEU A 374 0.43 -7.12 10.84
N ASN A 375 -0.09 -8.26 11.29
CA ASN A 375 0.58 -9.11 12.25
C ASN A 375 1.99 -9.43 11.74
N GLY A 376 3.02 -9.04 12.49
CA GLY A 376 4.42 -9.32 12.16
C GLY A 376 5.14 -8.25 11.35
N TYR A 377 4.45 -7.17 11.04
CA TYR A 377 5.06 -5.94 10.57
C TYR A 377 5.30 -5.01 11.76
N GLY A 378 6.56 -4.69 12.01
CA GLY A 378 7.02 -3.85 13.12
C GLY A 378 7.02 -2.36 12.77
N SER A 379 8.13 -1.69 13.02
CA SER A 379 8.32 -0.29 12.64
C SER A 379 8.35 -0.10 11.12
N ALA A 380 7.86 1.04 10.66
CA ALA A 380 7.95 1.46 9.26
C ALA A 380 8.53 2.86 9.14
N ASN A 381 9.20 3.12 8.03
CA ASN A 381 9.77 4.43 7.73
C ASN A 381 9.61 4.77 6.26
N VAL A 382 9.32 6.03 5.99
CA VAL A 382 9.22 6.63 4.66
C VAL A 382 10.12 7.86 4.64
N LYS A 383 10.94 7.99 3.60
CA LYS A 383 11.90 9.07 3.43
C LYS A 383 11.70 9.71 2.07
N LEU A 384 11.55 11.04 2.03
CA LEU A 384 11.54 11.84 0.81
C LEU A 384 12.94 12.42 0.59
N TYR A 385 13.42 12.31 -0.64
CA TYR A 385 14.67 12.88 -1.13
C TYR A 385 14.37 13.75 -2.35
N LEU A 386 14.79 15.00 -2.30
CA LEU A 386 14.61 16.01 -3.35
C LEU A 386 15.96 16.23 -4.04
N GLU A 387 16.35 15.26 -4.84
CA GLU A 387 17.65 15.22 -5.51
C GLU A 387 17.66 16.14 -6.75
N LYS A 388 18.86 16.45 -7.25
CA LYS A 388 19.04 17.34 -8.41
C LYS A 388 18.22 16.92 -9.64
N ASN A 389 18.15 15.61 -9.92
CA ASN A 389 17.56 15.07 -11.15
C ASN A 389 16.36 14.14 -10.89
N ALA A 390 15.99 13.89 -9.63
CA ALA A 390 14.92 12.97 -9.29
C ALA A 390 14.24 13.34 -7.96
N ILE A 391 12.93 13.08 -7.86
CA ILE A 391 12.22 13.00 -6.59
C ILE A 391 12.20 11.52 -6.20
N ARG A 392 12.74 11.17 -5.04
CA ARG A 392 12.85 9.78 -4.59
C ARG A 392 12.18 9.57 -3.25
N ILE A 393 11.36 8.54 -3.14
CA ILE A 393 10.72 8.08 -1.92
C ILE A 393 11.29 6.70 -1.58
N GLY A 394 12.00 6.61 -0.47
CA GLY A 394 12.45 5.33 0.09
C GLY A 394 11.53 4.87 1.20
N SER A 395 11.09 3.61 1.18
CA SER A 395 10.30 3.02 2.26
C SER A 395 10.98 1.77 2.81
N SER A 396 10.84 1.54 4.12
CA SER A 396 11.18 0.26 4.71
C SER A 396 10.27 -0.10 5.87
N ILE A 397 10.20 -1.40 6.13
CA ILE A 397 9.42 -2.00 7.20
C ILE A 397 10.23 -3.11 7.84
N THR A 398 10.21 -3.17 9.16
CA THR A 398 10.79 -4.31 9.90
C THR A 398 9.78 -5.44 9.95
N LEU A 399 10.24 -6.65 9.77
CA LEU A 399 9.45 -7.88 9.85
C LEU A 399 9.75 -8.60 11.16
N SER A 400 8.86 -9.48 11.60
CA SER A 400 9.22 -10.52 12.57
C SER A 400 10.29 -11.43 11.98
N ASN A 401 11.09 -12.09 12.82
CA ASN A 401 12.13 -13.02 12.35
C ASN A 401 11.55 -14.10 11.42
N GLU A 402 10.40 -14.67 11.80
CA GLU A 402 9.69 -15.68 11.01
C GLU A 402 9.28 -15.15 9.62
N MET A 403 8.69 -13.95 9.55
CA MET A 403 8.32 -13.33 8.27
C MET A 403 9.55 -13.00 7.42
N ALA A 404 10.63 -12.52 8.04
CA ALA A 404 11.88 -12.24 7.35
C ALA A 404 12.46 -13.53 6.73
N GLU A 405 12.48 -14.64 7.47
CA GLU A 405 12.94 -15.93 6.96
C GLU A 405 12.09 -16.43 5.78
N ALA A 406 10.77 -16.38 5.89
CA ALA A 406 9.87 -16.75 4.81
C ALA A 406 10.11 -15.86 3.57
N PHE A 407 10.17 -14.55 3.75
CA PHE A 407 10.36 -13.61 2.63
C PHE A 407 11.74 -13.75 1.99
N ILE A 408 12.80 -14.04 2.76
CA ILE A 408 14.14 -14.32 2.21
C ILE A 408 14.12 -15.57 1.32
N LYS A 409 13.44 -16.65 1.75
CA LYS A 409 13.28 -17.87 0.95
C LYS A 409 12.49 -17.59 -0.34
N ILE A 410 11.35 -16.92 -0.21
CA ILE A 410 10.47 -16.56 -1.33
C ILE A 410 11.19 -15.66 -2.34
N ASN A 411 11.96 -14.67 -1.88
CA ASN A 411 12.66 -13.70 -2.74
C ASN A 411 14.03 -14.19 -3.26
N LYS A 412 14.37 -15.48 -3.09
CA LYS A 412 15.64 -16.04 -3.57
C LYS A 412 15.73 -16.08 -5.10
N ARG A 413 14.59 -16.26 -5.78
CA ARG A 413 14.53 -16.26 -7.25
C ARG A 413 14.85 -14.86 -7.81
N LYS A 414 15.39 -14.83 -9.02
CA LYS A 414 15.57 -13.62 -9.83
C LYS A 414 14.85 -13.76 -11.16
N VAL A 415 14.50 -12.62 -11.75
CA VAL A 415 13.87 -12.56 -13.07
C VAL A 415 14.77 -13.26 -14.11
N ASN A 416 14.17 -14.09 -14.97
CA ASN A 416 14.90 -14.78 -16.03
C ASN A 416 15.52 -13.78 -17.01
N LYS A 417 16.86 -13.83 -17.12
CA LYS A 417 17.64 -12.94 -17.99
C LYS A 417 17.24 -13.03 -19.46
N LYS A 418 16.69 -14.17 -19.91
CA LYS A 418 16.21 -14.34 -21.28
C LYS A 418 15.04 -13.41 -21.61
N PHE A 419 14.27 -12.93 -20.64
CA PHE A 419 13.18 -11.98 -20.89
C PHE A 419 13.69 -10.68 -21.54
N LEU A 420 14.94 -10.30 -21.27
CA LEU A 420 15.56 -9.10 -21.87
C LEU A 420 15.74 -9.20 -23.39
N ASN A 421 15.73 -10.42 -23.96
CA ASN A 421 15.78 -10.64 -25.41
C ASN A 421 14.43 -10.32 -26.10
N TYR A 422 13.43 -9.92 -25.32
CA TYR A 422 12.08 -9.63 -25.78
C TYR A 422 11.58 -8.27 -25.25
N VAL A 423 12.53 -7.38 -24.89
CA VAL A 423 12.25 -6.00 -24.48
C VAL A 423 12.74 -5.05 -25.57
N ASN A 424 11.90 -4.11 -25.98
CA ASN A 424 12.28 -3.02 -26.88
C ASN A 424 11.93 -1.66 -26.26
N GLU A 425 12.96 -0.98 -25.76
CA GLU A 425 12.89 0.32 -25.08
C GLU A 425 12.37 1.46 -25.97
N ASP A 426 12.43 1.34 -27.30
CA ASP A 426 11.87 2.36 -28.20
C ASP A 426 10.34 2.35 -28.19
N LYS A 427 9.71 1.20 -27.88
CA LYS A 427 8.25 1.01 -27.80
C LYS A 427 7.72 1.02 -26.37
N LEU A 428 8.59 0.78 -25.40
CA LEU A 428 8.25 0.57 -23.99
C LEU A 428 7.58 1.79 -23.34
N THR A 429 6.28 1.71 -23.05
CA THR A 429 5.59 2.70 -22.22
C THR A 429 5.75 2.38 -20.74
N GLY A 430 5.82 1.10 -20.39
CA GLY A 430 6.14 0.67 -19.03
C GLY A 430 6.40 -0.84 -18.92
N TYR A 431 6.94 -1.26 -17.78
CA TYR A 431 6.99 -2.69 -17.44
C TYR A 431 6.72 -2.91 -15.95
N MET A 432 6.36 -4.15 -15.62
CA MET A 432 6.42 -4.69 -14.27
C MET A 432 7.16 -6.02 -14.32
N ALA A 433 8.24 -6.12 -13.56
CA ALA A 433 9.01 -7.34 -13.38
C ALA A 433 8.83 -7.85 -11.95
N TYR A 434 8.60 -9.14 -11.82
CA TYR A 434 8.39 -9.80 -10.55
C TYR A 434 9.12 -11.14 -10.50
N ALA A 435 9.65 -11.51 -9.34
CA ALA A 435 10.29 -12.79 -9.11
C ALA A 435 10.10 -13.26 -7.66
N LEU A 436 9.33 -14.34 -7.50
CA LEU A 436 9.31 -15.19 -6.31
C LEU A 436 9.74 -16.61 -6.66
N ASP A 437 10.24 -17.37 -5.69
CA ASP A 437 10.42 -18.81 -5.82
C ASP A 437 9.08 -19.51 -5.56
N THR A 438 8.45 -20.06 -6.60
CA THR A 438 7.11 -20.69 -6.48
C THR A 438 7.10 -21.81 -5.45
N LYS A 439 8.16 -22.63 -5.40
CA LYS A 439 8.22 -23.75 -4.45
C LYS A 439 8.27 -23.22 -3.02
N ALA A 440 9.19 -22.29 -2.74
CA ALA A 440 9.28 -21.69 -1.41
C ALA A 440 8.01 -20.92 -1.02
N TYR A 441 7.39 -20.22 -1.97
CA TYR A 441 6.12 -19.54 -1.75
C TYR A 441 5.03 -20.51 -1.33
N LEU A 442 4.82 -21.59 -2.07
CA LEU A 442 3.78 -22.58 -1.75
C LEU A 442 4.05 -23.30 -0.41
N GLN A 443 5.32 -23.48 -0.04
CA GLN A 443 5.71 -24.09 1.24
C GLN A 443 5.51 -23.15 2.45
N GLU A 444 5.74 -21.84 2.29
CA GLU A 444 5.58 -20.87 3.38
C GLU A 444 4.17 -20.27 3.42
N TYR A 445 3.40 -20.35 2.32
CA TYR A 445 2.04 -19.80 2.21
C TYR A 445 1.10 -20.24 3.34
N PRO A 446 1.02 -21.53 3.73
CA PRO A 446 0.11 -21.92 4.80
C PRO A 446 0.45 -21.27 6.14
N LYS A 447 1.74 -21.10 6.46
CA LYS A 447 2.17 -20.39 7.68
C LYS A 447 1.78 -18.92 7.65
N LEU A 448 1.97 -18.27 6.50
CA LEU A 448 1.56 -16.87 6.30
C LEU A 448 0.04 -16.71 6.41
N MET A 449 -0.75 -17.67 5.93
CA MET A 449 -2.20 -17.66 6.05
C MET A 449 -2.67 -17.89 7.48
N ASN A 450 -2.11 -18.87 8.19
CA ASN A 450 -2.44 -19.11 9.59
C ASN A 450 -2.12 -17.89 10.46
N ARG A 451 -1.03 -17.17 10.17
CA ARG A 451 -0.72 -15.91 10.85
C ARG A 451 -1.79 -14.82 10.69
N MET A 452 -2.39 -14.75 9.50
CA MET A 452 -3.37 -13.73 9.13
C MET A 452 -4.78 -14.07 9.63
N TYR A 453 -5.15 -15.35 9.59
CA TYR A 453 -6.52 -15.83 9.83
C TYR A 453 -6.69 -16.70 11.08
N GLY A 454 -5.60 -17.24 11.66
CA GLY A 454 -5.64 -18.17 12.78
C GLY A 454 -6.18 -17.58 14.08
N SER A 455 -6.32 -16.25 14.18
CA SER A 455 -7.02 -15.59 15.28
C SER A 455 -8.55 -15.74 15.23
N ILE A 456 -9.12 -16.01 14.05
CA ILE A 456 -10.57 -16.11 13.83
C ILE A 456 -11.00 -17.52 13.43
N TYR A 457 -10.18 -18.20 12.62
CA TYR A 457 -10.50 -19.49 11.99
C TYR A 457 -9.41 -20.51 12.28
N LYS A 458 -9.05 -20.72 13.56
CA LYS A 458 -7.89 -21.54 13.90
C LYS A 458 -8.00 -22.96 13.35
N ASP A 459 -9.09 -23.65 13.66
CA ASP A 459 -9.29 -25.05 13.30
C ASP A 459 -9.47 -25.20 11.77
N GLU A 460 -10.19 -24.28 11.13
CA GLU A 460 -10.37 -24.31 9.67
C GLU A 460 -9.10 -23.91 8.91
N ALA A 461 -8.32 -22.95 9.41
CA ALA A 461 -7.05 -22.54 8.80
C ALA A 461 -6.00 -23.64 8.93
N ASP A 462 -5.94 -24.32 10.07
CA ASP A 462 -5.07 -25.48 10.30
C ASP A 462 -5.47 -26.64 9.37
N MET A 463 -6.76 -26.96 9.28
CA MET A 463 -7.26 -27.99 8.35
C MET A 463 -7.01 -27.64 6.88
N ALA A 464 -7.26 -26.39 6.48
CA ALA A 464 -7.01 -25.92 5.12
C ALA A 464 -5.50 -25.96 4.78
N THR A 465 -4.64 -25.66 5.76
CA THR A 465 -3.18 -25.74 5.65
C THR A 465 -2.73 -27.18 5.41
N ASP A 466 -3.25 -28.13 6.19
CA ASP A 466 -2.93 -29.55 6.03
C ASP A 466 -3.41 -30.07 4.67
N LEU A 467 -4.64 -29.71 4.27
CA LEU A 467 -5.19 -30.09 2.98
C LEU A 467 -4.38 -29.53 1.81
N PHE A 468 -3.99 -28.26 1.90
CA PHE A 468 -3.19 -27.59 0.87
C PHE A 468 -1.83 -28.29 0.70
N SER A 469 -1.17 -28.60 1.81
CA SER A 469 0.14 -29.27 1.84
C SER A 469 0.07 -30.74 1.38
N LEU A 470 -1.07 -31.41 1.60
CA LEU A 470 -1.28 -32.80 1.17
C LEU A 470 -1.61 -32.92 -0.33
N LEU A 471 -2.42 -32.00 -0.86
CA LEU A 471 -2.93 -32.08 -2.23
C LEU A 471 -1.97 -31.54 -3.29
N LEU A 472 -1.08 -30.62 -2.91
CA LEU A 472 -0.29 -29.85 -3.85
C LEU A 472 1.16 -30.35 -3.91
N ASP A 473 1.59 -30.83 -5.06
CA ASP A 473 3.01 -31.11 -5.33
C ASP A 473 3.70 -29.79 -5.71
N GLU A 474 4.28 -29.08 -4.73
CA GLU A 474 4.89 -27.77 -4.94
C GLU A 474 6.05 -27.84 -5.91
N GLU A 475 6.74 -28.99 -5.97
CA GLU A 475 7.83 -29.20 -6.92
C GLU A 475 7.31 -29.29 -8.34
N ALA A 476 6.26 -30.08 -8.59
CA ALA A 476 5.63 -30.16 -9.90
C ALA A 476 5.05 -28.80 -10.33
N VAL A 477 4.36 -28.09 -9.44
CA VAL A 477 3.81 -26.76 -9.74
C VAL A 477 4.92 -25.77 -10.05
N SER A 478 6.02 -25.77 -9.28
CA SER A 478 7.16 -24.89 -9.50
C SER A 478 7.83 -25.13 -10.87
N LYS A 479 7.78 -26.34 -11.43
CA LYS A 479 8.30 -26.62 -12.78
C LYS A 479 7.39 -26.07 -13.88
N VAL A 480 6.08 -26.02 -13.65
CA VAL A 480 5.13 -25.43 -14.63
C VAL A 480 5.22 -23.90 -14.61
N ILE A 481 5.17 -23.28 -13.42
CA ILE A 481 5.28 -21.82 -13.23
C ILE A 481 6.39 -21.55 -12.23
N LYS A 482 7.51 -20.98 -12.70
CA LYS A 482 8.71 -20.81 -11.88
C LYS A 482 8.64 -19.65 -10.88
N GLY A 483 7.71 -18.71 -11.10
CA GLY A 483 7.43 -17.60 -10.18
C GLY A 483 8.05 -16.26 -10.56
N ASP A 484 8.69 -16.17 -11.72
CA ASP A 484 9.13 -14.91 -12.32
C ASP A 484 8.33 -14.56 -13.57
N ALA A 485 8.03 -13.27 -13.71
CA ALA A 485 7.32 -12.72 -14.84
C ALA A 485 7.87 -11.34 -15.21
N LEU A 486 7.76 -11.00 -16.50
CA LEU A 486 7.96 -9.65 -17.01
C LEU A 486 6.75 -9.28 -17.86
N PHE A 487 5.98 -8.30 -17.39
CA PHE A 487 4.90 -7.66 -18.12
C PHE A 487 5.42 -6.39 -18.78
N ILE A 488 5.24 -6.27 -20.09
CA ILE A 488 5.62 -5.11 -20.90
C ILE A 488 4.32 -4.46 -21.39
N PHE A 489 4.26 -3.14 -21.27
CA PHE A 489 3.20 -2.30 -21.81
C PHE A 489 3.80 -1.34 -22.84
N ASN A 490 3.39 -1.45 -24.09
CA ASN A 490 3.86 -0.62 -25.20
C ASN A 490 2.93 0.56 -25.49
N GLY A 491 1.76 0.63 -24.85
CA GLY A 491 0.81 1.73 -24.95
C GLY A 491 -0.58 1.25 -25.37
N LEU A 492 -1.36 2.15 -25.95
CA LEU A 492 -2.71 1.88 -26.44
C LEU A 492 -2.71 1.77 -27.96
N LYS A 493 -3.58 0.89 -28.48
CA LYS A 493 -3.88 0.71 -29.89
C LYS A 493 -5.39 0.82 -30.10
N GLN A 494 -5.80 1.40 -31.23
CA GLN A 494 -7.19 1.33 -31.68
C GLN A 494 -7.32 0.15 -32.63
N ASN A 495 -8.28 -0.72 -32.37
CA ASN A 495 -8.64 -1.85 -33.22
C ASN A 495 -10.06 -1.65 -33.74
N GLU A 496 -10.33 -2.02 -35.00
CA GLU A 496 -11.70 -2.12 -35.50
C GLU A 496 -12.27 -3.48 -35.10
N VAL A 497 -13.32 -3.45 -34.28
CA VAL A 497 -13.99 -4.65 -33.77
C VAL A 497 -15.35 -4.76 -34.43
N THR A 498 -15.60 -5.92 -35.01
CA THR A 498 -16.87 -6.25 -35.66
C THR A 498 -17.84 -6.84 -34.63
N TYR A 499 -19.05 -6.28 -34.54
CA TYR A 499 -20.11 -6.78 -33.68
C TYR A 499 -21.41 -6.97 -34.48
N LYS A 500 -22.21 -7.94 -34.06
CA LYS A 500 -23.56 -8.16 -34.61
C LYS A 500 -24.54 -7.36 -33.79
N THR A 501 -25.37 -6.56 -34.45
CA THR A 501 -26.51 -5.86 -33.86
C THR A 501 -27.75 -6.14 -34.69
N TYR A 502 -28.91 -5.79 -34.16
CA TYR A 502 -30.16 -5.87 -34.91
C TYR A 502 -30.50 -4.48 -35.43
N GLU A 503 -30.79 -4.37 -36.72
CA GLU A 503 -31.48 -3.22 -37.28
C GLU A 503 -32.95 -3.58 -37.49
N TYR A 504 -33.82 -2.65 -37.16
CA TYR A 504 -35.26 -2.81 -37.30
C TYR A 504 -35.67 -2.33 -38.69
N ASN A 505 -36.30 -3.19 -39.47
CA ASN A 505 -36.91 -2.76 -40.73
C ASN A 505 -38.24 -2.06 -40.40
N GLU A 506 -38.31 -0.74 -40.65
CA GLU A 506 -39.47 0.09 -40.30
C GLU A 506 -40.75 -0.29 -41.05
N ASP A 507 -40.63 -0.97 -42.20
CA ASP A 507 -41.78 -1.32 -43.06
C ASP A 507 -42.49 -2.60 -42.63
N ASN A 508 -41.75 -3.59 -42.09
CA ASN A 508 -42.29 -4.91 -41.75
C ASN A 508 -42.05 -5.35 -40.29
N PHE A 509 -41.41 -4.50 -39.49
CA PHE A 509 -41.06 -4.74 -38.10
C PHE A 509 -40.19 -5.99 -37.85
N GLU A 510 -39.49 -6.50 -38.87
CA GLU A 510 -38.58 -7.63 -38.74
C GLU A 510 -37.17 -7.17 -38.30
N LYS A 511 -36.49 -8.04 -37.53
CA LYS A 511 -35.13 -7.79 -37.02
C LYS A 511 -34.10 -8.41 -37.95
N ASP A 512 -33.38 -7.58 -38.69
CA ASP A 512 -32.25 -8.03 -39.49
C ASP A 512 -30.96 -8.01 -38.68
N THR A 513 -30.24 -9.13 -38.67
CA THR A 513 -28.92 -9.18 -38.03
C THR A 513 -27.90 -8.49 -38.92
N VAL A 514 -27.51 -7.27 -38.56
CA VAL A 514 -26.49 -6.51 -39.28
C VAL A 514 -25.15 -6.58 -38.57
N THR A 515 -24.09 -6.57 -39.37
CA THR A 515 -22.71 -6.60 -38.89
C THR A 515 -22.16 -5.18 -38.92
N LYS A 516 -21.89 -4.58 -37.76
CA LYS A 516 -21.31 -3.24 -37.63
C LYS A 516 -19.87 -3.31 -37.13
N THR A 517 -19.10 -2.27 -37.40
CA THR A 517 -17.73 -2.10 -36.89
C THR A 517 -17.68 -0.91 -35.96
N LYS A 518 -17.06 -1.08 -34.80
CA LYS A 518 -16.71 0.02 -33.89
C LYS A 518 -15.21 0.08 -33.69
N LYS A 519 -14.67 1.28 -33.46
CA LYS A 519 -13.30 1.45 -32.98
C LYS A 519 -13.26 1.18 -31.48
N GLU A 520 -12.35 0.32 -31.06
CA GLU A 520 -12.20 -0.08 -29.67
C GLU A 520 -10.73 0.06 -29.25
N THR A 521 -10.51 0.71 -28.10
CA THR A 521 -9.17 0.95 -27.57
C THR A 521 -8.69 -0.27 -26.80
N SER A 522 -7.42 -0.61 -26.96
CA SER A 522 -6.86 -1.87 -26.48
C SER A 522 -5.43 -1.67 -25.99
N PRO A 523 -5.02 -2.29 -24.86
CA PRO A 523 -3.62 -2.25 -24.45
C PRO A 523 -2.74 -3.12 -25.35
N ASP A 524 -1.60 -2.58 -25.77
CA ASP A 524 -0.51 -3.31 -26.42
C ASP A 524 0.43 -3.85 -25.34
N PHE A 525 0.37 -5.16 -25.06
CA PHE A 525 1.17 -5.76 -24.00
C PHE A 525 1.78 -7.10 -24.39
N LEU A 526 2.86 -7.43 -23.67
CA LEU A 526 3.52 -8.73 -23.70
C LEU A 526 3.85 -9.18 -22.28
N LEU A 527 3.29 -10.32 -21.87
CA LEU A 527 3.59 -11.00 -20.62
C LEU A 527 4.49 -12.20 -20.91
N MET A 528 5.59 -12.29 -20.16
CA MET A 528 6.52 -13.41 -20.18
C MET A 528 6.54 -14.10 -18.82
N ILE A 529 6.46 -15.43 -18.81
CA ILE A 529 6.53 -16.24 -17.59
C ILE A 529 7.47 -17.43 -17.83
N SER A 530 8.38 -17.71 -16.91
CA SER A 530 9.30 -18.85 -17.07
C SER A 530 8.60 -20.18 -16.78
N THR A 531 8.88 -21.18 -17.61
CA THR A 531 8.37 -22.56 -17.48
C THR A 531 9.45 -23.59 -17.80
N GLU A 532 9.44 -24.72 -17.10
CA GLU A 532 10.31 -25.89 -17.38
C GLU A 532 9.49 -27.12 -17.80
N ASP A 533 8.22 -27.20 -17.41
CA ASP A 533 7.31 -28.29 -17.75
C ASP A 533 6.05 -27.78 -18.44
N THR A 534 5.94 -28.09 -19.73
CA THR A 534 4.83 -27.66 -20.58
C THR A 534 3.75 -28.73 -20.74
N ARG A 535 3.87 -29.91 -20.11
CA ARG A 535 2.97 -31.04 -20.36
C ARG A 535 1.53 -30.71 -20.01
N LEU A 536 1.30 -30.08 -18.87
CA LEU A 536 -0.03 -29.63 -18.44
C LEU A 536 -0.55 -28.53 -19.37
N LEU A 537 0.28 -27.54 -19.68
CA LEU A 537 -0.06 -26.43 -20.58
C LEU A 537 -0.47 -26.94 -21.96
N ASN A 538 0.32 -27.84 -22.54
CA ASN A 538 0.03 -28.46 -23.84
C ASN A 538 -1.29 -29.25 -23.84
N LYS A 539 -1.63 -29.93 -22.74
CA LYS A 539 -2.93 -30.60 -22.59
C LYS A 539 -4.09 -29.60 -22.55
N LEU A 540 -3.93 -28.49 -21.81
CA LEU A 540 -4.94 -27.43 -21.74
C LEU A 540 -5.14 -26.75 -23.10
N ILE A 541 -4.05 -26.49 -23.82
CA ILE A 541 -4.08 -25.94 -25.18
C ILE A 541 -4.81 -26.89 -26.13
N ALA A 542 -4.44 -28.18 -26.14
CA ALA A 542 -5.09 -29.17 -26.99
C ALA A 542 -6.59 -29.31 -26.67
N TYR A 543 -6.96 -29.22 -25.39
CA TYR A 543 -8.35 -29.19 -24.96
C TYR A 543 -9.09 -27.94 -25.48
N GLY A 544 -8.47 -26.76 -25.36
CA GLY A 544 -9.03 -25.51 -25.88
C GLY A 544 -9.22 -25.53 -27.39
N VAL A 545 -8.28 -26.13 -28.13
CA VAL A 545 -8.40 -26.36 -29.58
C VAL A 545 -9.57 -27.30 -29.88
N LYS A 546 -9.70 -28.41 -29.15
CA LYS A 546 -10.83 -29.34 -29.29
C LYS A 546 -12.19 -28.68 -28.99
N LYS A 547 -12.21 -27.68 -28.11
CA LYS A 547 -13.41 -26.93 -27.73
C LYS A 547 -13.65 -25.69 -28.62
N ASN A 548 -12.85 -25.47 -29.66
CA ASN A 548 -12.91 -24.31 -30.55
C ASN A 548 -12.77 -22.95 -29.82
N VAL A 549 -12.19 -22.95 -28.61
CA VAL A 549 -11.88 -21.72 -27.85
C VAL A 549 -10.48 -21.20 -28.19
N VAL A 550 -9.59 -22.10 -28.61
CA VAL A 550 -8.23 -21.79 -29.04
C VAL A 550 -8.11 -22.13 -30.52
N LYS A 551 -7.63 -21.19 -31.33
CA LYS A 551 -7.21 -21.44 -32.71
C LYS A 551 -5.72 -21.74 -32.73
N ASN A 552 -5.36 -22.85 -33.35
CA ASN A 552 -3.97 -23.21 -33.58
C ASN A 552 -3.46 -22.53 -34.85
N GLN A 553 -2.40 -21.73 -34.72
CA GLN A 553 -1.71 -21.07 -35.83
C GLN A 553 -0.30 -21.67 -35.95
N GLN A 554 0.42 -21.37 -37.04
CA GLN A 554 1.78 -21.89 -37.21
C GLN A 554 2.74 -21.30 -36.15
N GLY A 555 3.02 -22.07 -35.10
CA GLY A 555 3.97 -21.74 -34.04
C GLY A 555 3.41 -20.93 -32.86
N TYR A 556 2.14 -20.53 -32.91
CA TYR A 556 1.47 -19.79 -31.83
C TYR A 556 -0.03 -20.10 -31.81
N TYR A 557 -0.72 -19.58 -30.80
CA TYR A 557 -2.15 -19.81 -30.59
C TYR A 557 -2.88 -18.48 -30.44
N GLU A 558 -4.15 -18.46 -30.81
CA GLU A 558 -5.06 -17.33 -30.71
C GLU A 558 -6.27 -17.73 -29.87
N ILE A 559 -6.65 -16.88 -28.93
CA ILE A 559 -7.88 -16.99 -28.16
C ILE A 559 -8.75 -15.79 -28.48
N PHE A 560 -10.00 -16.06 -28.83
CA PHE A 560 -11.03 -15.04 -28.96
C PHE A 560 -12.22 -15.46 -28.09
N THR A 561 -12.65 -14.57 -27.19
CA THR A 561 -13.85 -14.79 -26.37
C THR A 561 -14.79 -13.59 -26.49
N SER A 562 -16.10 -13.80 -26.37
CA SER A 562 -17.07 -12.69 -26.34
C SER A 562 -16.85 -11.71 -25.18
N LYS A 563 -16.07 -12.11 -24.17
CA LYS A 563 -15.71 -11.29 -23.00
C LYS A 563 -14.44 -10.45 -23.21
N THR A 564 -13.69 -10.70 -24.27
CA THR A 564 -12.46 -9.98 -24.59
C THR A 564 -12.64 -9.25 -25.92
N PRO A 565 -12.59 -7.90 -25.94
CA PRO A 565 -12.84 -7.15 -27.16
C PRO A 565 -11.78 -7.34 -28.25
N MET A 566 -10.66 -7.99 -27.92
CA MET A 566 -9.56 -8.26 -28.85
C MET A 566 -9.06 -9.71 -28.73
N PRO A 567 -8.47 -10.26 -29.81
CA PRO A 567 -7.77 -11.52 -29.74
C PRO A 567 -6.54 -11.42 -28.82
N VAL A 568 -6.31 -12.47 -28.03
CA VAL A 568 -5.10 -12.66 -27.24
C VAL A 568 -4.29 -13.78 -27.87
N TYR A 569 -3.00 -13.53 -28.07
CA TYR A 569 -2.07 -14.47 -28.67
C TYR A 569 -1.15 -15.03 -27.60
N PHE A 570 -0.87 -16.33 -27.68
CA PHE A 570 0.08 -16.95 -26.77
C PHE A 570 0.96 -17.99 -27.46
N ALA A 571 2.17 -18.18 -26.94
CA ALA A 571 3.14 -19.15 -27.44
C ALA A 571 4.00 -19.66 -26.29
N ILE A 572 4.56 -20.87 -26.44
CA ILE A 572 5.59 -21.38 -25.53
C ILE A 572 6.87 -21.53 -26.36
N HIS A 573 7.89 -20.76 -26.03
CA HIS A 573 9.14 -20.70 -26.78
C HIS A 573 10.33 -20.55 -25.83
N GLU A 574 11.38 -21.36 -26.02
CA GLU A 574 12.62 -21.35 -25.20
C GLU A 574 12.46 -21.45 -23.67
N GLY A 575 11.41 -22.11 -23.19
CA GLY A 575 11.09 -22.22 -21.76
C GLY A 575 10.42 -20.97 -21.19
N ILE A 576 9.77 -20.17 -22.06
CA ILE A 576 9.02 -18.98 -21.70
C ILE A 576 7.62 -19.10 -22.29
N ILE A 577 6.61 -18.80 -21.47
CA ILE A 577 5.23 -18.61 -21.88
C ILE A 577 5.10 -17.14 -22.25
N PHE A 578 4.72 -16.87 -23.49
CA PHE A 578 4.39 -15.54 -24.00
C PHE A 578 2.88 -15.40 -24.10
N VAL A 579 2.34 -14.28 -23.62
CA VAL A 579 0.93 -13.89 -23.79
C VAL A 579 0.90 -12.42 -24.16
N GLY A 580 0.27 -12.05 -25.28
CA GLY A 580 0.24 -10.66 -25.72
C GLY A 580 -0.89 -10.36 -26.69
N THR A 581 -1.05 -9.09 -27.02
CA THR A 581 -2.12 -8.58 -27.90
C THR A 581 -1.62 -8.25 -29.31
N ASN A 582 -0.31 -8.34 -29.56
CA ASN A 582 0.31 -8.04 -30.85
C ASN A 582 0.76 -9.32 -31.56
N VAL A 583 0.03 -9.71 -32.60
CA VAL A 583 0.34 -10.93 -33.38
C VAL A 583 1.70 -10.86 -34.08
N ASP A 584 2.11 -9.69 -34.55
CA ASP A 584 3.39 -9.54 -35.26
C ASP A 584 4.57 -9.70 -34.30
N GLU A 585 4.42 -9.20 -33.07
CA GLU A 585 5.40 -9.42 -32.00
C GLU A 585 5.51 -10.92 -31.66
N ILE A 586 4.39 -11.63 -31.50
CA ILE A 586 4.42 -13.08 -31.24
C ILE A 586 5.03 -13.86 -32.42
N LYS A 587 4.69 -13.51 -33.67
CA LYS A 587 5.30 -14.12 -34.87
C LYS A 587 6.80 -13.91 -34.91
N GLN A 588 7.28 -12.71 -34.58
CA GLN A 588 8.71 -12.42 -34.50
C GLN A 588 9.41 -13.21 -33.39
N ILE A 589 8.76 -13.38 -32.24
CA ILE A 589 9.28 -14.19 -31.13
C ILE A 589 9.47 -15.64 -31.55
N VAL A 590 8.42 -16.29 -32.07
CA VAL A 590 8.47 -17.72 -32.43
C VAL A 590 9.35 -18.02 -33.65
N SER A 591 9.64 -17.00 -34.48
CA SER A 591 10.55 -17.09 -35.62
C SER A 591 11.98 -16.63 -35.32
N ASN A 592 12.29 -16.26 -34.06
CA ASN A 592 13.59 -15.73 -33.63
C ASN A 592 14.04 -14.46 -34.39
N ARG A 593 13.09 -13.58 -34.73
CA ARG A 593 13.33 -12.31 -35.45
C ARG A 593 13.04 -11.07 -34.61
N TYR A 594 12.68 -11.22 -33.35
CA TYR A 594 12.39 -10.09 -32.46
C TYR A 594 13.62 -9.20 -32.27
N GLN A 595 13.45 -7.88 -32.42
CA GLN A 595 14.52 -6.91 -32.24
C GLN A 595 14.49 -6.32 -30.83
N ALA A 596 15.33 -6.87 -29.95
CA ALA A 596 15.47 -6.39 -28.59
C ALA A 596 16.39 -5.16 -28.50
N LYS A 597 16.01 -4.24 -27.62
CA LYS A 597 16.81 -3.06 -27.24
C LYS A 597 16.50 -2.72 -25.79
N VAL A 598 17.48 -2.82 -24.91
CA VAL A 598 17.32 -2.51 -23.48
C VAL A 598 18.56 -1.84 -22.92
N SER A 599 18.37 -0.67 -22.34
CA SER A 599 19.41 0.11 -21.67
C SER A 599 19.94 -0.59 -20.42
N ALA A 600 21.13 -0.18 -19.97
CA ALA A 600 21.70 -0.67 -18.72
C ALA A 600 20.79 -0.36 -17.51
N LYS A 601 20.13 0.81 -17.50
CA LYS A 601 19.19 1.24 -16.43
C LYS A 601 18.06 0.24 -16.26
N HIS A 602 17.32 -0.08 -17.33
CA HIS A 602 16.20 -1.04 -17.26
C HIS A 602 16.66 -2.47 -17.00
N ARG A 603 17.75 -2.92 -17.65
CA ARG A 603 18.32 -4.25 -17.40
C ARG A 603 18.68 -4.44 -15.92
N ASP A 604 19.34 -3.47 -15.31
CA ASP A 604 19.71 -3.55 -13.91
C ASP A 604 18.50 -3.54 -12.98
N ALA A 605 17.54 -2.66 -13.24
CA ALA A 605 16.30 -2.60 -12.46
C ALA A 605 15.54 -3.95 -12.46
N ILE A 606 15.40 -4.56 -13.64
CA ILE A 606 14.70 -5.84 -13.85
C ILE A 606 15.46 -7.00 -13.18
N LEU A 607 16.79 -7.07 -13.33
CA LEU A 607 17.57 -8.25 -12.91
C LEU A 607 18.03 -8.22 -11.46
N LYS A 608 18.22 -7.04 -10.86
CA LYS A 608 18.76 -6.91 -9.49
C LYS A 608 17.68 -6.93 -8.41
N SER A 609 16.43 -6.65 -8.79
CA SER A 609 15.28 -6.51 -7.88
C SER A 609 14.37 -7.74 -7.94
N ASN A 610 13.64 -8.03 -6.86
CA ASN A 610 12.57 -9.05 -6.87
C ASN A 610 11.25 -8.49 -7.41
N PHE A 611 11.08 -7.18 -7.29
CA PHE A 611 10.02 -6.43 -7.91
C PHE A 611 10.63 -5.16 -8.50
N SER A 612 10.27 -4.84 -9.73
CA SER A 612 10.59 -3.53 -10.31
C SER A 612 9.50 -3.13 -11.28
N ALA A 613 9.24 -1.84 -11.38
CA ALA A 613 8.34 -1.28 -12.36
C ALA A 613 8.93 -0.01 -12.96
N TYR A 614 8.49 0.29 -14.17
CA TYR A 614 8.82 1.51 -14.88
C TYR A 614 7.58 1.97 -15.62
N PHE A 615 7.34 3.27 -15.65
CA PHE A 615 6.26 3.87 -16.40
C PHE A 615 6.65 5.25 -16.92
N SER A 616 6.46 5.46 -18.22
CA SER A 616 6.62 6.75 -18.88
C SER A 616 5.26 7.33 -19.21
N SER A 617 4.78 8.25 -18.36
CA SER A 617 3.51 8.96 -18.55
C SER A 617 3.48 9.73 -19.88
N LYS A 618 4.60 10.35 -20.26
CA LYS A 618 4.75 11.10 -21.51
C LYS A 618 4.52 10.24 -22.74
N ARG A 619 4.87 8.94 -22.70
CA ARG A 619 4.63 8.00 -23.81
C ARG A 619 3.16 7.59 -23.94
N LEU A 620 2.34 7.83 -22.93
CA LEU A 620 0.89 7.58 -22.93
C LEU A 620 0.08 8.85 -23.23
N ALA A 621 0.63 10.04 -22.94
CA ALA A 621 -0.03 11.31 -23.18
C ALA A 621 -0.49 11.45 -24.64
N GLY A 622 -1.76 11.85 -24.83
CA GLY A 622 -2.37 12.01 -26.15
C GLY A 622 -2.76 10.71 -26.87
N LYS A 623 -2.52 9.54 -26.25
CA LYS A 623 -2.91 8.23 -26.82
C LYS A 623 -4.23 7.69 -26.27
N ILE A 624 -4.83 8.36 -25.29
CA ILE A 624 -6.15 8.03 -24.76
C ILE A 624 -7.18 8.68 -25.69
N PRO A 625 -8.04 7.90 -26.37
CA PRO A 625 -9.02 8.46 -27.29
C PRO A 625 -10.21 9.10 -26.56
N GLU A 626 -10.87 10.04 -27.25
CA GLU A 626 -11.88 10.93 -26.68
C GLU A 626 -13.10 10.21 -26.12
N ASN A 627 -13.45 9.07 -26.70
CA ASN A 627 -14.60 8.25 -26.30
C ASN A 627 -14.37 7.41 -25.03
N GLU A 628 -13.13 7.30 -24.53
CA GLU A 628 -12.82 6.51 -23.32
C GLU A 628 -13.04 7.30 -22.02
N LEU A 629 -13.15 8.63 -22.10
CA LEU A 629 -13.44 9.48 -20.96
C LEU A 629 -14.78 10.19 -21.18
N THR A 630 -15.63 10.16 -20.15
CA THR A 630 -16.99 10.72 -20.21
C THR A 630 -17.03 12.24 -20.43
N ASN A 631 -15.92 12.95 -20.20
CA ASN A 631 -15.86 14.41 -20.26
C ASN A 631 -14.57 14.90 -20.96
N PRO A 632 -14.67 15.70 -22.05
CA PRO A 632 -13.52 16.28 -22.76
C PRO A 632 -12.55 17.07 -21.86
N VAL A 633 -13.04 17.75 -20.82
CA VAL A 633 -12.22 18.48 -19.84
C VAL A 633 -11.33 17.53 -19.04
N GLN A 634 -11.85 16.35 -18.68
CA GLN A 634 -11.07 15.33 -17.97
C GLN A 634 -9.94 14.78 -18.84
N LEU A 635 -10.19 14.60 -20.14
CA LEU A 635 -9.15 14.17 -21.08
C LEU A 635 -8.03 15.20 -21.20
N ILE A 636 -8.36 16.48 -21.33
CA ILE A 636 -7.38 17.57 -21.39
C ILE A 636 -6.55 17.61 -20.11
N ARG A 637 -7.19 17.56 -18.94
CA ARG A 637 -6.50 17.52 -17.63
C ARG A 637 -5.58 16.31 -17.50
N THR A 638 -6.06 15.12 -17.86
CA THR A 638 -5.29 13.87 -17.82
C THR A 638 -4.06 13.95 -18.74
N ASN A 639 -4.24 14.42 -19.98
CA ASN A 639 -3.13 14.58 -20.92
C ASN A 639 -2.12 15.63 -20.46
N LYS A 640 -2.56 16.73 -19.86
CA LYS A 640 -1.68 17.73 -19.27
C LYS A 640 -0.86 17.14 -18.13
N LEU A 641 -1.51 16.42 -17.21
CA LEU A 641 -0.84 15.74 -16.10
C LEU A 641 0.19 14.72 -16.62
N LEU A 642 -0.19 13.84 -17.54
CA LEU A 642 0.72 12.83 -18.11
C LEU A 642 1.95 13.46 -18.79
N ASN A 643 1.77 14.59 -19.47
CA ASN A 643 2.88 15.36 -20.06
C ASN A 643 3.77 16.08 -19.03
N SER A 644 3.22 16.40 -17.87
CA SER A 644 3.96 17.08 -16.80
C SER A 644 4.86 16.12 -16.00
N LEU A 645 4.45 14.86 -15.86
CA LEU A 645 5.15 13.85 -15.07
C LEU A 645 6.40 13.34 -15.80
N GLY A 646 7.49 13.19 -15.05
CA GLY A 646 8.68 12.49 -15.50
C GLY A 646 8.52 10.98 -15.41
N ASP A 647 9.52 10.27 -15.92
CA ASP A 647 9.50 8.81 -15.88
C ASP A 647 9.54 8.30 -14.43
N ILE A 648 8.65 7.37 -14.12
CA ILE A 648 8.48 6.81 -12.78
C ILE A 648 9.12 5.42 -12.74
N TYR A 649 9.88 5.16 -11.69
CA TYR A 649 10.55 3.90 -11.42
C TYR A 649 10.18 3.42 -10.04
N LEU A 650 10.03 2.10 -9.91
CA LEU A 650 9.85 1.43 -8.63
C LEU A 650 10.79 0.24 -8.59
N LYS A 651 11.45 0.01 -7.45
CA LYS A 651 12.24 -1.20 -7.22
C LYS A 651 12.16 -1.66 -5.76
N SER A 652 12.16 -2.97 -5.56
CA SER A 652 12.43 -3.56 -4.25
C SER A 652 13.92 -3.73 -4.03
N ASN A 653 14.36 -3.52 -2.80
CA ASN A 653 15.71 -3.83 -2.38
C ASN A 653 15.78 -5.27 -1.84
N GLN A 654 17.00 -5.79 -1.72
CA GLN A 654 17.21 -7.05 -1.02
C GLN A 654 16.86 -6.89 0.46
N ILE A 655 16.20 -7.90 1.02
CA ILE A 655 15.92 -7.99 2.45
C ILE A 655 17.26 -8.09 3.19
N LYS A 656 17.45 -7.25 4.22
CA LYS A 656 18.66 -7.22 5.06
C LYS A 656 18.28 -7.47 6.51
N GLY A 657 18.65 -8.64 7.04
CA GLY A 657 18.16 -9.09 8.34
C GLY A 657 16.63 -9.14 8.32
N ILE A 658 15.98 -8.38 9.20
CA ILE A 658 14.52 -8.27 9.27
C ILE A 658 13.93 -7.08 8.49
N VAL A 659 14.74 -6.33 7.75
CA VAL A 659 14.28 -5.11 7.07
C VAL A 659 13.95 -5.41 5.62
N PHE A 660 12.69 -5.21 5.24
CA PHE A 660 12.26 -5.15 3.84
C PHE A 660 12.16 -3.69 3.41
N SER A 661 12.66 -3.36 2.21
CA SER A 661 12.70 -1.98 1.73
C SER A 661 12.48 -1.88 0.23
N GLY A 662 12.00 -0.72 -0.20
CA GLY A 662 11.76 -0.38 -1.59
C GLY A 662 11.96 1.11 -1.85
N GLU A 663 11.92 1.45 -3.12
CA GLU A 663 12.13 2.81 -3.60
C GLU A 663 11.19 3.10 -4.77
N ILE A 664 10.59 4.29 -4.74
CA ILE A 664 9.91 4.91 -5.87
C ILE A 664 10.72 6.16 -6.23
N SER A 665 10.98 6.38 -7.51
CA SER A 665 11.64 7.60 -7.98
C SER A 665 10.96 8.12 -9.23
N MET A 666 10.92 9.44 -9.37
CA MET A 666 10.43 10.13 -10.56
C MET A 666 11.51 11.05 -11.07
N ASP A 667 11.86 10.91 -12.36
CA ASP A 667 12.83 11.79 -13.01
C ASP A 667 12.27 13.23 -13.07
N ILE A 668 13.14 14.22 -12.95
CA ILE A 668 12.77 15.64 -13.07
C ILE A 668 13.00 16.09 -14.51
N PRO A 669 11.97 16.61 -15.22
CA PRO A 669 12.14 17.13 -16.57
C PRO A 669 13.18 18.27 -16.62
N ALA A 670 14.00 18.33 -17.67
CA ALA A 670 15.12 19.29 -17.78
C ALA A 670 14.71 20.78 -17.74
N LYS A 671 13.43 21.09 -17.98
CA LYS A 671 12.87 22.45 -17.90
C LYS A 671 12.66 22.93 -16.46
N GLU A 672 12.63 22.01 -15.51
CA GLU A 672 12.34 22.29 -14.11
C GLU A 672 13.61 22.72 -13.38
N GLN A 673 13.46 23.69 -12.47
CA GLN A 673 14.61 24.27 -11.77
C GLN A 673 15.17 23.33 -10.69
N ASN A 674 14.29 22.68 -9.93
CA ASN A 674 14.64 21.70 -8.91
C ASN A 674 13.43 20.85 -8.50
N ALA A 675 13.70 19.80 -7.72
CA ALA A 675 12.73 18.82 -7.24
C ALA A 675 11.56 19.42 -6.46
N LEU A 676 11.82 20.37 -5.56
CA LEU A 676 10.78 20.95 -4.71
C LEU A 676 9.79 21.78 -5.53
N LYS A 677 10.31 22.67 -6.40
CA LYS A 677 9.51 23.49 -7.30
C LYS A 677 8.68 22.61 -8.25
N TYR A 678 9.28 21.56 -8.77
CA TYR A 678 8.59 20.63 -9.64
C TYR A 678 7.45 19.89 -8.91
N LEU A 679 7.69 19.41 -7.68
CA LEU A 679 6.67 18.76 -6.86
C LEU A 679 5.45 19.69 -6.63
N PHE A 680 5.69 20.97 -6.33
CA PHE A 680 4.63 21.95 -6.21
C PHE A 680 3.88 22.18 -7.53
N SER A 681 4.57 22.27 -8.66
CA SER A 681 3.90 22.44 -9.96
C SER A 681 2.97 21.26 -10.30
N ILE A 682 3.36 20.03 -9.95
CA ILE A 682 2.51 18.85 -10.15
C ILE A 682 1.26 18.95 -9.26
N ALA A 683 1.44 19.31 -7.99
CA ALA A 683 0.31 19.46 -7.06
C ALA A 683 -0.69 20.52 -7.54
N GLU A 684 -0.19 21.65 -8.06
CA GLU A 684 -1.03 22.71 -8.64
C GLU A 684 -1.72 22.29 -9.94
N ASP A 685 -1.08 21.44 -10.75
CA ASP A 685 -1.69 20.90 -11.97
C ASP A 685 -2.78 19.86 -11.67
N VAL A 686 -2.71 19.15 -10.54
CA VAL A 686 -3.76 18.21 -10.08
C VAL A 686 -4.97 18.94 -9.49
N GLU A 687 -4.76 20.10 -8.86
CA GLU A 687 -5.86 20.89 -8.29
C GLU A 687 -6.71 21.62 -9.35
N LYS A 688 -6.09 22.02 -10.47
CA LYS A 688 -6.75 22.75 -11.58
C LYS A 688 -7.55 21.84 -12.50
#